data_AF-A0A101EBQ6-F1
#
_entry.id   AF-A0A101EBQ6-F1
#
_cell.length_a   1.000
_cell.length_b   1.000
_cell.length_c   1.000
_cell.angle_alpha   90.00
_cell.angle_beta   90.00
_cell.angle_gamma   90.00
#
_symmetry.space_group_name_H-M   'P 1'
#
loop_
_entity.id
_entity.type
_entity.pdbx_description
1 polymer ?
#
loop_
_entity_poly.entity_id
_entity_poly.type
_entity_poly.pdbx_seq_one_letter_code
_entity_poly.pdbx_strand_id
1 'polypeptide(L)'
;MRRNSGIVLVLFLLWGSCVLAAQGGGHAAAEVVYAVYNESQGTYFTGLQEALDEAQKGDVLRVVVGGISFNGGLYWKTDGITVDLNGATITAPPGQPSISVMETVDKLELRNGILKTSDLATNGIEVLGDTSSPLEIKLENMKIYGKRSVYFNRNGELEWHGGEASGTEYGVFVDPSVQNFAGSFTGVTFRRSTGSAIYFGGREADRPVTAFSVVDCRFGEAGNPLAGAVLWVEAGTTTVEMKSCTVEAGGSAGDLIRVWARGSVTVADSRLHRDRGAAVNLKGVTEGLLVGNEVTTRAGYQNNAYSPALWIESSRCAVRANRLTGPGTQGVRVIGDRVEFQDNYIAGFADGAYLEQAAPEVVNNIVTASVRGIVLRNVAGGLLRGNEVTGPQGLKAGTGIWVQGGSSLELIDNGIQGWSTGLMVHGVDGIRVAGSIFRDNGVGARLGETAGAVLENSLWEGNGTGLVVSGEGEADIRDNILTANGTAMDLASLTGGRFQCSRNDLYGNTLGVQAPSVITVAVPLNYWGSSSGPHHEVLNPEGRGEIIRGNLDFVPWSPYAYRGDDRPPEVALSLPAGIWREREPLPLEISVGEELLLDRVELVVYGPRGQAVGSRLWWGDEWVAQTQILEWETADLEDGSYCFRISAVDGKGNTGRAEGCVLLDRHPPSRGWIYINGGEEKTSSLTVELTLGAEDVSGIAEMMVRNEEDAQGEWEPYRPVRIWELSPGPAGLRRVIVRFRDGAGWVSEEIAAGIVFDPGHSGGGEHGETEEGDKPGGEGPMGGKKNPGKGEFANEHKPQAGRPSDQDASGGIALGEESSEDTGGIPAGEGGREDVINFSDVPEDHWARSDIVALISRGLFPAAQGEFFPTRPLTRGELAALVDRILMLPPGPQGDSKEEPPASPFGGAVARVAASGIMVGYEDGSFRAGSPVSRQEAAAVLSRTARKRGMNHQGGRGVITFTDLEEVAAWAYGDVLWAANAGLLQGYPDGTFRPRSPLSRAEAAALFRRLLDLTLPAEQGFNVGQVPGRLPGP
;
A
#
# COMPACT_ATOMS: atom_id res chain seq x y z
N MET A 1 42.88 -62.12 -45.61
CA MET A 1 43.88 -63.13 -46.01
C MET A 1 45.14 -62.39 -46.47
N ARG A 2 46.31 -62.75 -45.92
CA ARG A 2 47.61 -62.13 -46.20
C ARG A 2 48.27 -62.74 -47.44
N ARG A 3 48.91 -61.91 -48.25
CA ARG A 3 50.26 -62.13 -48.83
C ARG A 3 50.84 -60.72 -49.04
N ASN A 4 51.66 -60.13 -48.19
CA ASN A 4 52.33 -60.57 -46.97
C ASN A 4 51.92 -59.64 -45.83
N SER A 5 51.57 -60.28 -44.72
CA SER A 5 51.61 -59.71 -43.38
C SER A 5 51.14 -58.28 -43.09
N GLY A 6 49.84 -57.99 -43.30
CA GLY A 6 49.18 -56.84 -42.67
C GLY A 6 47.69 -57.13 -42.49
N ILE A 7 47.18 -56.91 -41.29
CA ILE A 7 45.77 -57.14 -40.91
C ILE A 7 44.91 -56.12 -41.67
N VAL A 8 43.85 -56.56 -42.35
CA VAL A 8 42.77 -55.64 -42.74
C VAL A 8 41.96 -55.42 -41.47
N LEU A 9 42.18 -54.28 -40.81
CA LEU A 9 41.32 -53.84 -39.72
C LEU A 9 39.97 -53.47 -40.35
N VAL A 10 38.95 -54.26 -40.05
CA VAL A 10 37.56 -53.80 -40.12
C VAL A 10 37.39 -52.88 -38.92
N LEU A 11 37.56 -51.57 -39.13
CA LEU A 11 37.23 -50.57 -38.13
C LEU A 11 35.71 -50.32 -38.21
N PHE A 12 34.98 -51.01 -37.33
CA PHE A 12 33.75 -50.46 -36.80
C PHE A 12 34.12 -49.22 -36.00
N LEU A 13 33.85 -48.04 -36.55
CA LEU A 13 33.85 -46.80 -35.77
C LEU A 13 32.41 -46.35 -35.60
N LEU A 14 31.87 -46.77 -34.46
CA LEU A 14 30.95 -45.98 -33.68
C LEU A 14 31.61 -44.60 -33.45
N TRP A 15 30.94 -43.55 -33.95
CA TRP A 15 31.12 -42.15 -33.57
C TRP A 15 32.40 -41.43 -34.10
N GLY A 16 32.20 -40.40 -34.94
CA GLY A 16 33.17 -39.33 -35.16
C GLY A 16 33.92 -39.34 -36.50
N SER A 17 33.91 -38.18 -37.16
CA SER A 17 34.35 -37.86 -38.53
C SER A 17 35.80 -38.22 -38.91
N CYS A 18 36.10 -38.35 -40.21
CA CYS A 18 37.32 -37.79 -40.81
C CYS A 18 37.28 -37.65 -42.35
N VAL A 19 37.69 -36.46 -42.81
CA VAL A 19 38.12 -36.10 -44.17
C VAL A 19 39.52 -36.68 -44.43
N LEU A 20 39.78 -37.18 -45.64
CA LEU A 20 41.16 -37.39 -46.11
C LEU A 20 41.28 -37.03 -47.60
N ALA A 21 41.97 -35.92 -47.85
CA ALA A 21 42.42 -35.52 -49.19
C ALA A 21 43.79 -36.15 -49.47
N ALA A 22 43.95 -36.74 -50.67
CA ALA A 22 45.26 -37.01 -51.24
C ALA A 22 45.23 -36.78 -52.76
N GLN A 23 46.16 -35.96 -53.24
CA GLN A 23 46.42 -35.71 -54.66
C GLN A 23 47.11 -36.92 -55.30
N GLY A 24 46.53 -37.43 -56.39
CA GLY A 24 47.25 -38.17 -57.44
C GLY A 24 47.00 -39.67 -57.50
N GLY A 25 46.46 -40.12 -58.65
CA GLY A 25 46.53 -41.50 -59.14
C GLY A 25 45.41 -42.41 -58.65
N GLY A 26 44.54 -42.85 -59.57
CA GLY A 26 43.24 -43.42 -59.25
C GLY A 26 43.26 -44.77 -58.53
N HIS A 27 42.37 -44.91 -57.56
CA HIS A 27 41.57 -46.10 -57.23
C HIS A 27 40.33 -45.63 -56.45
N ALA A 28 39.20 -46.27 -56.71
CA ALA A 28 37.86 -45.89 -56.23
C ALA A 28 37.78 -45.76 -54.70
N ALA A 29 37.13 -44.69 -54.22
CA ALA A 29 36.68 -44.55 -52.85
C ALA A 29 35.19 -44.20 -52.86
N ALA A 30 34.38 -45.06 -52.23
CA ALA A 30 32.96 -44.84 -52.04
C ALA A 30 32.77 -43.75 -50.99
N GLU A 31 32.21 -42.61 -51.40
CA GLU A 31 31.82 -41.53 -50.51
C GLU A 31 30.39 -41.81 -50.04
N VAL A 32 30.23 -42.52 -48.91
CA VAL A 32 28.92 -42.65 -48.27
C VAL A 32 28.78 -41.48 -47.30
N VAL A 33 28.27 -40.36 -47.81
CA VAL A 33 27.91 -39.21 -46.98
C VAL A 33 26.56 -39.52 -46.34
N TYR A 34 26.56 -39.93 -45.08
CA TYR A 34 25.32 -40.00 -44.31
C TYR A 34 24.89 -38.59 -43.93
N ALA A 35 23.72 -38.16 -44.41
CA ALA A 35 23.18 -36.82 -44.18
C ALA A 35 22.24 -36.76 -42.97
N VAL A 36 21.63 -37.89 -42.59
CA VAL A 36 20.59 -37.96 -41.56
C VAL A 36 20.83 -39.13 -40.62
N TYR A 37 20.57 -38.91 -39.34
CA TYR A 37 20.63 -39.89 -38.26
C TYR A 37 19.23 -40.02 -37.65
N ASN A 38 18.66 -41.22 -37.65
CA ASN A 38 17.45 -41.51 -36.89
C ASN A 38 17.87 -41.82 -35.45
N GLU A 39 17.62 -40.88 -34.54
CA GLU A 39 18.00 -41.00 -33.12
C GLU A 39 17.24 -42.15 -32.44
N SER A 40 15.99 -42.37 -32.84
CA SER A 40 15.12 -43.39 -32.24
C SER A 40 15.57 -44.81 -32.61
N GLN A 41 16.01 -45.01 -33.85
CA GLN A 41 16.44 -46.32 -34.36
C GLN A 41 17.97 -46.53 -34.29
N GLY A 42 18.76 -45.47 -34.10
CA GLY A 42 20.22 -45.54 -34.13
C GLY A 42 20.80 -45.79 -35.53
N THR A 43 20.10 -45.39 -36.59
CA THR A 43 20.42 -45.68 -37.99
C THR A 43 20.82 -44.41 -38.75
N TYR A 44 21.71 -44.57 -39.75
CA TYR A 44 22.17 -43.48 -40.61
C TYR A 44 21.68 -43.66 -42.05
N PHE A 45 21.28 -42.56 -42.67
CA PHE A 45 20.75 -42.52 -44.04
C PHE A 45 21.56 -41.55 -44.91
N THR A 46 21.61 -41.84 -46.21
CA THR A 46 22.35 -41.00 -47.17
C THR A 46 21.60 -39.71 -47.51
N GLY A 47 20.28 -39.71 -47.36
CA GLY A 47 19.43 -38.53 -47.55
C GLY A 47 18.24 -38.48 -46.60
N LEU A 48 17.65 -37.29 -46.45
CA LEU A 48 16.48 -37.09 -45.60
C LEU A 48 15.23 -37.80 -46.15
N GLN A 49 15.06 -37.87 -47.47
CA GLN A 49 13.93 -38.60 -48.06
C GLN A 49 14.01 -40.10 -47.77
N GLU A 50 15.20 -40.69 -47.90
CA GLU A 50 15.45 -42.10 -47.57
C GLU A 50 15.15 -42.38 -46.09
N ALA A 51 15.58 -41.47 -45.20
CA ALA A 51 15.28 -41.57 -43.77
C ALA A 51 13.77 -41.48 -43.49
N LEU A 52 13.04 -40.62 -44.19
CA LEU A 52 11.58 -40.48 -44.05
C LEU A 52 10.83 -41.71 -44.57
N ASP A 53 11.30 -42.34 -45.65
CA ASP A 53 10.68 -43.53 -46.23
C ASP A 53 10.81 -44.77 -45.31
N GLU A 54 11.85 -44.82 -44.47
CA GLU A 54 12.12 -45.94 -43.53
C GLU A 54 11.72 -45.63 -42.07
N ALA A 55 11.27 -44.40 -41.79
CA ALA A 55 10.92 -43.96 -40.44
C ALA A 55 9.61 -44.57 -39.93
N GLN A 56 9.56 -44.80 -38.61
CA GLN A 56 8.43 -45.33 -37.86
C GLN A 56 7.81 -44.25 -36.97
N LYS A 57 6.55 -44.46 -36.56
CA LYS A 57 5.84 -43.53 -35.67
C LYS A 57 6.61 -43.35 -34.36
N GLY A 58 6.89 -42.09 -34.01
CA GLY A 58 7.69 -41.71 -32.85
C GLY A 58 9.18 -41.52 -33.14
N ASP A 59 9.63 -41.71 -34.39
CA ASP A 59 11.04 -41.52 -34.75
C ASP A 59 11.45 -40.04 -34.71
N VAL A 60 12.71 -39.81 -34.32
CA VAL A 60 13.35 -38.49 -34.36
C VAL A 60 14.48 -38.52 -35.39
N LEU A 61 14.27 -37.87 -36.53
CA LEU A 61 15.25 -37.77 -37.60
C LEU A 61 16.04 -36.48 -37.46
N ARG A 62 17.37 -36.57 -37.39
CA ARG A 62 18.26 -35.42 -37.24
C ARG A 62 19.22 -35.30 -38.42
N VAL A 63 19.23 -34.14 -39.04
CA VAL A 63 20.25 -33.81 -40.06
C VAL A 63 21.60 -33.63 -39.36
N VAL A 64 22.56 -34.50 -39.67
CA VAL A 64 23.86 -34.55 -38.96
C VAL A 64 24.89 -33.63 -39.61
N VAL A 65 24.76 -33.36 -40.90
CA VAL A 65 25.65 -32.45 -41.63
C VAL A 65 25.02 -31.07 -41.68
N GLY A 66 25.53 -30.16 -40.85
CA GLY A 66 25.00 -28.80 -40.73
C GLY A 66 25.18 -27.96 -42.01
N GLY A 67 24.18 -27.15 -42.34
CA GLY A 67 24.25 -26.18 -43.45
C GLY A 67 23.94 -26.74 -44.84
N ILE A 68 23.39 -27.96 -44.95
CA ILE A 68 22.93 -28.50 -46.23
C ILE A 68 21.69 -27.75 -46.71
N SER A 69 21.74 -27.30 -47.96
CA SER A 69 20.54 -26.87 -48.69
C SER A 69 20.03 -28.05 -49.51
N PHE A 70 18.79 -28.43 -49.26
CA PHE A 70 18.06 -29.38 -50.06
C PHE A 70 17.29 -28.61 -51.13
N ASN A 71 17.52 -28.98 -52.39
CA ASN A 71 16.80 -28.42 -53.54
C ASN A 71 15.86 -29.49 -54.10
N GLY A 72 14.85 -29.85 -53.31
CA GLY A 72 13.89 -30.92 -53.54
C GLY A 72 12.73 -30.85 -52.53
N GLY A 73 11.55 -31.32 -52.93
CA GLY A 73 10.44 -31.51 -52.01
C GLY A 73 10.68 -32.73 -51.10
N LEU A 74 10.22 -32.67 -49.85
CA LEU A 74 10.22 -33.81 -48.93
C LEU A 74 8.85 -34.49 -48.93
N TYR A 75 8.82 -35.82 -49.02
CA TYR A 75 7.61 -36.62 -48.90
C TYR A 75 7.52 -37.25 -47.51
N TRP A 76 6.43 -36.95 -46.81
CA TRP A 76 6.15 -37.39 -45.46
C TRP A 76 5.02 -38.42 -45.51
N LYS A 77 5.29 -39.66 -45.10
CA LYS A 77 4.32 -40.77 -45.19
C LYS A 77 3.88 -41.29 -43.82
N THR A 78 4.73 -41.16 -42.81
CA THR A 78 4.53 -41.81 -41.52
C THR A 78 4.16 -40.79 -40.44
N ASP A 79 3.13 -41.11 -39.67
CA ASP A 79 2.60 -40.27 -38.60
C ASP A 79 3.53 -40.17 -37.38
N GLY A 80 3.51 -39.02 -36.68
CA GLY A 80 4.14 -38.85 -35.38
C GLY A 80 5.67 -38.85 -35.40
N ILE A 81 6.30 -38.47 -36.52
CA ILE A 81 7.75 -38.31 -36.65
C ILE A 81 8.14 -36.88 -36.25
N THR A 82 9.31 -36.72 -35.63
CA THR A 82 9.97 -35.42 -35.43
C THR A 82 11.17 -35.30 -36.36
N VAL A 83 11.26 -34.21 -37.12
CA VAL A 83 12.42 -33.92 -37.96
C VAL A 83 13.15 -32.68 -37.48
N ASP A 84 14.40 -32.87 -37.05
CA ASP A 84 15.34 -31.82 -36.70
C ASP A 84 16.26 -31.51 -37.89
N LEU A 85 16.03 -30.35 -38.51
CA LEU A 85 16.75 -29.93 -39.71
C LEU A 85 18.14 -29.37 -39.42
N ASN A 86 18.48 -29.08 -38.15
CA ASN A 86 19.83 -28.64 -37.76
C ASN A 86 20.43 -27.51 -38.64
N GLY A 87 19.62 -26.49 -38.93
CA GLY A 87 19.96 -25.33 -39.75
C GLY A 87 19.85 -25.55 -41.26
N ALA A 88 19.47 -26.74 -41.71
CA ALA A 88 19.31 -27.04 -43.13
C ALA A 88 18.20 -26.20 -43.78
N THR A 89 18.39 -25.90 -45.06
CA THR A 89 17.41 -25.16 -45.87
C THR A 89 16.66 -26.12 -46.78
N ILE A 90 15.33 -26.11 -46.71
CA ILE A 90 14.47 -26.83 -47.66
C ILE A 90 13.97 -25.84 -48.70
N THR A 91 14.14 -26.19 -49.98
CA THR A 91 13.67 -25.43 -51.15
C THR A 91 13.03 -26.38 -52.15
N ALA A 92 11.85 -26.05 -52.68
CA ALA A 92 11.18 -26.83 -53.71
C ALA A 92 11.60 -26.44 -55.14
N PRO A 93 11.59 -27.37 -56.11
CA PRO A 93 11.69 -27.07 -57.55
C PRO A 93 10.44 -26.35 -58.10
N PRO A 94 10.51 -25.76 -59.32
CA PRO A 94 9.41 -25.01 -59.91
C PRO A 94 8.11 -25.82 -59.97
N GLY A 95 7.04 -25.33 -59.36
CA GLY A 95 5.73 -25.99 -59.46
C GLY A 95 5.47 -27.13 -58.46
N GLN A 96 6.33 -27.33 -57.46
CA GLN A 96 6.15 -28.33 -56.40
C GLN A 96 6.14 -27.72 -54.98
N PRO A 97 5.53 -28.40 -53.98
CA PRO A 97 5.63 -28.02 -52.57
C PRO A 97 7.02 -28.33 -51.99
N SER A 98 7.41 -27.64 -50.91
CA SER A 98 8.66 -27.94 -50.18
C SER A 98 8.54 -29.19 -49.31
N ILE A 99 7.36 -29.46 -48.77
CA ILE A 99 7.02 -30.67 -48.02
C ILE A 99 5.63 -31.13 -48.49
N SER A 100 5.49 -32.40 -48.83
CA SER A 100 4.26 -33.06 -49.25
C SER A 100 4.00 -34.24 -48.32
N VAL A 101 2.82 -34.30 -47.71
CA VAL A 101 2.39 -35.41 -46.87
C VAL A 101 1.48 -36.30 -47.71
N MET A 102 1.83 -37.57 -47.92
CA MET A 102 1.19 -38.43 -48.93
C MET A 102 0.10 -39.38 -48.37
N GLU A 103 0.01 -39.53 -47.05
CA GLU A 103 -0.94 -40.42 -46.36
C GLU A 103 -1.63 -39.67 -45.21
N THR A 104 -2.63 -40.31 -44.57
CA THR A 104 -3.25 -39.79 -43.33
C THR A 104 -2.23 -39.70 -42.20
N VAL A 105 -1.74 -38.49 -41.95
CA VAL A 105 -0.84 -38.15 -40.85
C VAL A 105 -1.62 -37.31 -39.83
N ASP A 106 -1.62 -37.75 -38.57
CA ASP A 106 -2.28 -37.07 -37.47
C ASP A 106 -1.36 -35.99 -36.86
N LYS A 107 -0.04 -36.15 -36.95
CA LYS A 107 0.96 -35.24 -36.37
C LYS A 107 2.19 -35.03 -37.26
N LEU A 108 2.48 -33.75 -37.53
CA LEU A 108 3.68 -33.27 -38.23
C LEU A 108 4.53 -32.38 -37.30
N GLU A 109 5.79 -32.75 -37.06
CA GLU A 109 6.70 -31.99 -36.18
C GLU A 109 8.05 -31.69 -36.85
N LEU A 110 8.34 -30.40 -37.04
CA LEU A 110 9.57 -29.89 -37.67
C LEU A 110 10.27 -28.88 -36.77
N ARG A 111 11.59 -29.00 -36.63
CA ARG A 111 12.37 -28.06 -35.82
C ARG A 111 13.72 -27.65 -36.41
N ASN A 112 14.19 -26.48 -35.96
CA ASN A 112 15.54 -25.96 -36.17
C ASN A 112 15.96 -25.82 -37.64
N GLY A 113 15.06 -25.45 -38.56
CA GLY A 113 15.33 -25.39 -39.99
C GLY A 113 14.97 -24.08 -40.67
N ILE A 114 15.32 -23.99 -41.95
CA ILE A 114 14.96 -22.88 -42.82
C ILE A 114 14.06 -23.40 -43.95
N LEU A 115 12.88 -22.82 -44.09
CA LEU A 115 11.97 -23.06 -45.21
C LEU A 115 12.01 -21.86 -46.15
N LYS A 116 12.43 -22.04 -47.41
CA LYS A 116 12.42 -21.00 -48.43
C LYS A 116 11.45 -21.36 -49.56
N THR A 117 10.42 -20.55 -49.75
CA THR A 117 9.39 -20.71 -50.80
C THR A 117 9.53 -19.67 -51.92
N SER A 118 10.62 -18.90 -51.93
CA SER A 118 10.67 -17.59 -52.59
C SER A 118 11.17 -17.51 -54.04
N ASP A 119 11.40 -18.60 -54.77
CA ASP A 119 11.80 -18.50 -56.19
C ASP A 119 10.75 -19.03 -57.19
N LEU A 120 9.69 -19.70 -56.73
CA LEU A 120 8.85 -20.55 -57.59
C LEU A 120 7.37 -20.49 -57.22
N ALA A 121 6.51 -20.77 -58.20
CA ALA A 121 5.06 -20.47 -58.20
C ALA A 121 4.18 -21.30 -57.24
N THR A 122 4.72 -22.01 -56.24
CA THR A 122 3.99 -23.04 -55.46
C THR A 122 4.23 -22.99 -53.93
N ASN A 123 3.38 -23.74 -53.20
CA ASN A 123 3.18 -23.70 -51.74
C ASN A 123 4.38 -24.28 -50.93
N GLY A 124 4.41 -24.12 -49.60
CA GLY A 124 5.48 -24.68 -48.73
C GLY A 124 5.17 -26.09 -48.20
N ILE A 125 4.16 -26.27 -47.35
CA ILE A 125 3.69 -27.59 -46.85
C ILE A 125 2.32 -27.91 -47.47
N GLU A 126 2.20 -29.11 -48.02
CA GLU A 126 0.99 -29.67 -48.65
C GLU A 126 0.68 -31.03 -48.02
N VAL A 127 -0.61 -31.34 -47.82
CA VAL A 127 -1.07 -32.64 -47.31
C VAL A 127 -2.07 -33.22 -48.30
N LEU A 128 -1.92 -34.50 -48.61
CA LEU A 128 -2.67 -35.27 -49.59
C LEU A 128 -3.34 -36.46 -48.87
N GLY A 129 -4.68 -36.53 -48.86
CA GLY A 129 -5.45 -37.65 -48.31
C GLY A 129 -6.76 -37.28 -47.57
N ASP A 130 -7.59 -38.29 -47.25
CA ASP A 130 -8.88 -38.13 -46.56
C ASP A 130 -8.69 -37.83 -45.05
N THR A 131 -9.03 -36.62 -44.62
CA THR A 131 -8.72 -36.04 -43.29
C THR A 131 -9.80 -36.30 -42.24
N SER A 132 -10.23 -37.56 -42.09
CA SER A 132 -11.18 -37.93 -41.02
C SER A 132 -10.61 -37.85 -39.59
N SER A 133 -9.28 -37.72 -39.44
CA SER A 133 -8.56 -37.61 -38.16
C SER A 133 -8.08 -36.18 -37.85
N PRO A 134 -7.91 -35.81 -36.55
CA PRO A 134 -7.33 -34.53 -36.16
C PRO A 134 -5.90 -34.36 -36.67
N LEU A 135 -5.59 -33.24 -37.32
CA LEU A 135 -4.23 -32.89 -37.74
C LEU A 135 -3.58 -31.93 -36.73
N GLU A 136 -2.43 -32.33 -36.18
CA GLU A 136 -1.56 -31.53 -35.33
C GLU A 136 -0.31 -31.09 -36.10
N ILE A 137 -0.08 -29.78 -36.17
CA ILE A 137 1.15 -29.22 -36.75
C ILE A 137 1.97 -28.54 -35.66
N LYS A 138 3.23 -28.93 -35.54
CA LYS A 138 4.19 -28.36 -34.60
C LYS A 138 5.45 -27.88 -35.30
N LEU A 139 5.70 -26.57 -35.24
CA LEU A 139 6.92 -25.94 -35.78
C LEU A 139 7.71 -25.28 -34.65
N GLU A 140 8.99 -25.64 -34.51
CA GLU A 140 9.86 -25.12 -33.45
C GLU A 140 11.16 -24.51 -34.00
N ASN A 141 11.48 -23.28 -33.60
CA ASN A 141 12.75 -22.59 -33.95
C ASN A 141 13.02 -22.54 -35.46
N MET A 142 11.95 -22.44 -36.25
CA MET A 142 12.01 -22.42 -37.71
C MET A 142 12.16 -20.99 -38.24
N LYS A 143 12.81 -20.82 -39.39
CA LYS A 143 12.76 -19.57 -40.17
C LYS A 143 12.04 -19.82 -41.49
N ILE A 144 10.96 -19.09 -41.74
CA ILE A 144 10.12 -19.26 -42.92
C ILE A 144 10.22 -18.02 -43.80
N TYR A 145 10.55 -18.23 -45.08
CA TYR A 145 10.74 -17.20 -46.09
C TYR A 145 9.85 -17.46 -47.31
N GLY A 146 9.11 -16.45 -47.78
CA GLY A 146 8.48 -16.44 -49.12
C GLY A 146 6.95 -16.27 -49.15
N LYS A 147 6.37 -16.29 -50.36
CA LYS A 147 5.02 -15.75 -50.65
C LYS A 147 3.85 -16.67 -50.28
N ARG A 148 4.04 -18.00 -50.33
CA ARG A 148 3.03 -19.03 -50.04
C ARG A 148 3.72 -20.15 -49.29
N SER A 149 3.30 -20.49 -48.06
CA SER A 149 4.07 -21.46 -47.24
C SER A 149 3.32 -22.67 -46.70
N VAL A 150 1.99 -22.68 -46.56
CA VAL A 150 1.21 -23.88 -46.20
C VAL A 150 -0.20 -23.74 -46.78
N TYR A 151 -0.74 -24.79 -47.40
CA TYR A 151 -2.09 -24.80 -47.99
C TYR A 151 -2.73 -26.19 -47.89
N PHE A 152 -3.99 -26.26 -47.44
CA PHE A 152 -4.84 -27.46 -47.41
C PHE A 152 -6.11 -27.18 -48.26
N ASN A 153 -6.75 -28.16 -48.94
CA ASN A 153 -8.04 -27.99 -49.65
C ASN A 153 -9.23 -28.80 -49.06
N ARG A 154 -10.43 -28.66 -49.67
CA ARG A 154 -11.72 -29.25 -49.25
C ARG A 154 -11.79 -30.78 -49.11
N ASN A 155 -10.91 -31.52 -49.77
CA ASN A 155 -10.83 -32.98 -49.71
C ASN A 155 -9.55 -33.47 -49.01
N GLY A 156 -8.75 -32.56 -48.43
CA GLY A 156 -7.36 -32.85 -48.08
C GLY A 156 -6.47 -33.11 -49.31
N GLU A 157 -6.84 -32.58 -50.47
CA GLU A 157 -6.09 -32.63 -51.73
C GLU A 157 -5.49 -31.25 -52.06
N LEU A 158 -4.80 -31.10 -53.19
CA LEU A 158 -4.33 -29.81 -53.71
C LEU A 158 -5.05 -29.51 -55.04
N GLU A 159 -5.86 -28.45 -55.11
CA GLU A 159 -6.43 -27.96 -56.38
C GLU A 159 -6.27 -26.44 -56.55
N TRP A 160 -6.11 -26.03 -57.81
CA TRP A 160 -6.04 -24.64 -58.25
C TRP A 160 -7.42 -23.96 -58.25
N HIS A 161 -7.56 -22.85 -57.51
CA HIS A 161 -8.43 -21.76 -57.94
C HIS A 161 -7.60 -20.72 -58.70
N GLY A 162 -7.60 -20.85 -60.03
CA GLY A 162 -7.37 -19.71 -60.91
C GLY A 162 -8.63 -18.85 -60.94
N GLY A 163 -8.56 -17.64 -60.37
CA GLY A 163 -9.64 -16.68 -60.46
C GLY A 163 -9.33 -15.39 -59.72
N GLU A 164 -9.27 -14.29 -60.46
CA GLU A 164 -9.29 -12.94 -59.93
C GLU A 164 -10.53 -12.72 -59.04
N ALA A 165 -10.39 -12.90 -57.73
CA ALA A 165 -11.27 -12.32 -56.72
C ALA A 165 -10.53 -12.27 -55.37
N SER A 166 -9.89 -11.12 -55.10
CA SER A 166 -9.38 -10.61 -53.80
C SER A 166 -7.89 -10.66 -53.44
N GLY A 167 -7.00 -11.28 -54.23
CA GLY A 167 -5.57 -10.94 -54.23
C GLY A 167 -4.81 -11.03 -52.89
N THR A 168 -5.08 -12.03 -52.04
CA THR A 168 -4.38 -12.20 -50.75
C THR A 168 -3.45 -13.43 -50.76
N GLU A 169 -2.19 -13.23 -50.34
CA GLU A 169 -1.12 -14.24 -50.30
C GLU A 169 -0.91 -14.72 -48.85
N TYR A 170 -0.66 -16.01 -48.56
CA TYR A 170 -0.69 -16.56 -47.19
C TYR A 170 0.57 -17.35 -46.79
N GLY A 171 1.05 -17.17 -45.55
CA GLY A 171 2.12 -17.97 -44.94
C GLY A 171 1.62 -19.37 -44.58
N VAL A 172 0.57 -19.49 -43.78
CA VAL A 172 -0.12 -20.74 -43.46
C VAL A 172 -1.61 -20.59 -43.78
N PHE A 173 -2.18 -21.48 -44.60
CA PHE A 173 -3.60 -21.52 -44.95
C PHE A 173 -4.16 -22.91 -44.65
N VAL A 174 -5.20 -23.02 -43.82
CA VAL A 174 -5.93 -24.29 -43.60
C VAL A 174 -7.30 -24.22 -44.26
N ASP A 175 -7.66 -25.27 -45.02
CA ASP A 175 -8.93 -25.28 -45.74
C ASP A 175 -10.10 -25.27 -44.76
N PRO A 176 -11.17 -24.58 -45.14
CA PRO A 176 -12.48 -24.74 -44.52
C PRO A 176 -13.03 -26.17 -44.29
N SER A 177 -12.57 -27.23 -44.95
CA SER A 177 -13.06 -28.61 -44.73
C SER A 177 -12.34 -29.38 -43.62
N VAL A 178 -11.14 -28.96 -43.19
CA VAL A 178 -10.34 -29.68 -42.22
C VAL A 178 -11.03 -29.63 -40.85
N GLN A 179 -11.40 -30.79 -40.29
CA GLN A 179 -12.02 -30.89 -38.97
C GLN A 179 -10.97 -31.11 -37.87
N ASN A 180 -11.16 -30.51 -36.69
CA ASN A 180 -10.33 -30.73 -35.49
C ASN A 180 -8.82 -30.42 -35.66
N PHE A 181 -8.49 -29.34 -36.36
CA PHE A 181 -7.09 -28.89 -36.49
C PHE A 181 -6.53 -28.36 -35.16
N ALA A 182 -5.28 -28.73 -34.85
CA ALA A 182 -4.48 -28.14 -33.78
C ALA A 182 -3.11 -27.65 -34.29
N GLY A 183 -2.68 -26.47 -33.87
CA GLY A 183 -1.41 -25.89 -34.31
C GLY A 183 -0.58 -25.29 -33.17
N SER A 184 0.71 -25.59 -33.14
CA SER A 184 1.67 -25.03 -32.18
C SER A 184 2.92 -24.49 -32.89
N PHE A 185 3.19 -23.21 -32.70
CA PHE A 185 4.33 -22.50 -33.29
C PHE A 185 5.16 -21.89 -32.17
N THR A 186 6.40 -22.36 -32.00
CA THR A 186 7.29 -21.88 -30.93
C THR A 186 8.61 -21.38 -31.51
N GLY A 187 9.01 -20.14 -31.23
CA GLY A 187 10.28 -19.58 -31.71
C GLY A 187 10.37 -19.41 -33.24
N VAL A 188 9.22 -19.40 -33.93
CA VAL A 188 9.19 -19.33 -35.40
C VAL A 188 9.35 -17.88 -35.87
N THR A 189 10.20 -17.68 -36.87
CA THR A 189 10.41 -16.37 -37.51
C THR A 189 9.85 -16.37 -38.93
N PHE A 190 8.84 -15.54 -39.17
CA PHE A 190 8.22 -15.33 -40.48
C PHE A 190 8.81 -14.08 -41.15
N ARG A 191 9.51 -14.26 -42.28
CA ARG A 191 10.13 -13.18 -43.07
C ARG A 191 9.55 -13.14 -44.48
N ARG A 192 9.18 -11.94 -44.94
CA ARG A 192 8.65 -11.65 -46.30
C ARG A 192 7.36 -12.44 -46.63
N SER A 193 6.21 -11.98 -46.14
CA SER A 193 4.90 -12.35 -46.68
C SER A 193 4.34 -11.17 -47.47
N THR A 194 3.94 -11.40 -48.72
CA THR A 194 3.19 -10.40 -49.49
C THR A 194 1.66 -10.48 -49.22
N GLY A 195 1.26 -11.23 -48.16
CA GLY A 195 -0.05 -11.16 -47.49
C GLY A 195 -0.03 -11.70 -46.03
N SER A 196 -1.04 -12.46 -45.56
CA SER A 196 -1.21 -12.82 -44.13
C SER A 196 -0.31 -13.99 -43.68
N ALA A 197 0.28 -13.97 -42.48
CA ALA A 197 1.19 -15.00 -42.00
C ALA A 197 0.48 -16.32 -41.65
N ILE A 198 -0.67 -16.27 -40.98
CA ILE A 198 -1.45 -17.46 -40.59
C ILE A 198 -2.94 -17.17 -40.82
N TYR A 199 -3.62 -18.03 -41.58
CA TYR A 199 -5.02 -17.91 -41.95
C TYR A 199 -5.76 -19.25 -41.82
N PHE A 200 -6.89 -19.21 -41.10
CA PHE A 200 -7.86 -20.29 -40.97
C PHE A 200 -9.23 -19.73 -41.40
N GLY A 201 -9.76 -20.16 -42.55
CA GLY A 201 -10.91 -19.49 -43.17
C GLY A 201 -12.16 -20.32 -43.31
N GLY A 202 -13.34 -19.71 -43.13
CA GLY A 202 -14.65 -20.15 -43.65
C GLY A 202 -15.84 -20.02 -42.67
N ARG A 203 -17.06 -20.36 -43.13
CA ARG A 203 -18.33 -19.94 -42.48
C ARG A 203 -18.51 -20.51 -41.05
N GLU A 204 -18.93 -19.64 -40.13
CA GLU A 204 -19.07 -19.82 -38.66
C GLU A 204 -19.86 -21.06 -38.16
N ALA A 205 -20.69 -21.72 -38.98
CA ALA A 205 -21.72 -22.63 -38.48
C ALA A 205 -21.29 -24.10 -38.29
N ASP A 206 -20.20 -24.58 -38.92
CA ASP A 206 -19.99 -26.03 -39.14
C ASP A 206 -18.63 -26.59 -38.64
N ARG A 207 -17.87 -25.93 -37.74
CA ARG A 207 -16.44 -26.30 -37.50
C ARG A 207 -15.93 -26.28 -36.06
N PRO A 208 -15.34 -27.38 -35.55
CA PRO A 208 -14.44 -27.35 -34.40
C PRO A 208 -12.97 -27.21 -34.85
N VAL A 209 -12.31 -26.11 -34.48
CA VAL A 209 -10.84 -26.00 -34.47
C VAL A 209 -10.45 -26.07 -32.99
N THR A 210 -9.71 -27.09 -32.57
CA THR A 210 -9.67 -27.45 -31.13
C THR A 210 -8.74 -26.54 -30.31
N ALA A 211 -7.54 -26.22 -30.81
CA ALA A 211 -6.59 -25.34 -30.13
C ALA A 211 -5.48 -24.81 -31.06
N PHE A 212 -5.08 -23.56 -30.87
CA PHE A 212 -4.01 -22.92 -31.61
C PHE A 212 -3.12 -22.08 -30.69
N SER A 213 -1.81 -22.30 -30.72
CA SER A 213 -0.85 -21.58 -29.87
C SER A 213 0.35 -21.06 -30.67
N VAL A 214 0.70 -19.79 -30.44
CA VAL A 214 1.83 -19.09 -31.03
C VAL A 214 2.66 -18.45 -29.93
N VAL A 215 3.86 -18.97 -29.68
CA VAL A 215 4.70 -18.57 -28.55
C VAL A 215 6.09 -18.18 -29.05
N ASP A 216 6.63 -17.07 -28.53
CA ASP A 216 7.98 -16.57 -28.84
C ASP A 216 8.26 -16.37 -30.34
N CYS A 217 7.21 -16.12 -31.13
CA CYS A 217 7.32 -15.99 -32.58
C CYS A 217 7.59 -14.54 -33.01
N ARG A 218 8.24 -14.40 -34.17
CA ARG A 218 8.57 -13.09 -34.78
C ARG A 218 7.95 -12.97 -36.16
N PHE A 219 7.29 -11.85 -36.39
CA PHE A 219 6.49 -11.56 -37.57
C PHE A 219 6.96 -10.25 -38.19
N GLY A 220 7.70 -10.34 -39.31
CA GLY A 220 8.32 -9.17 -39.93
C GLY A 220 9.54 -8.62 -39.18
N GLU A 221 10.20 -7.62 -39.76
CA GLU A 221 11.32 -6.91 -39.12
C GLU A 221 11.33 -5.42 -39.50
N ALA A 222 11.99 -4.59 -38.69
CA ALA A 222 12.12 -3.16 -38.95
C ALA A 222 12.76 -2.91 -40.33
N GLY A 223 12.09 -2.13 -41.18
CA GLY A 223 12.51 -1.87 -42.57
C GLY A 223 12.00 -2.90 -43.59
N ASN A 224 11.50 -4.05 -43.15
CA ASN A 224 10.86 -5.06 -43.99
C ASN A 224 9.62 -5.63 -43.29
N PRO A 225 8.57 -4.81 -43.12
CA PRO A 225 7.39 -5.20 -42.37
C PRO A 225 6.50 -6.17 -43.15
N LEU A 226 5.60 -6.87 -42.45
CA LEU A 226 4.60 -7.74 -43.06
C LEU A 226 3.52 -6.95 -43.81
N ALA A 227 3.08 -7.45 -44.96
CA ALA A 227 2.08 -6.79 -45.79
C ALA A 227 0.61 -7.13 -45.43
N GLY A 228 0.36 -8.21 -44.66
CA GLY A 228 -0.98 -8.69 -44.27
C GLY A 228 -1.11 -9.05 -42.79
N ALA A 229 -2.23 -9.70 -42.42
CA ALA A 229 -2.52 -10.07 -41.03
C ALA A 229 -1.50 -11.08 -40.50
N VAL A 230 -1.16 -11.03 -39.21
CA VAL A 230 -0.36 -12.08 -38.56
C VAL A 230 -1.18 -13.34 -38.36
N LEU A 231 -2.37 -13.18 -37.81
CA LEU A 231 -3.27 -14.27 -37.50
C LEU A 231 -4.68 -13.89 -37.93
N TRP A 232 -5.31 -14.75 -38.73
CA TRP A 232 -6.71 -14.63 -39.10
C TRP A 232 -7.39 -15.98 -38.86
N VAL A 233 -8.34 -16.02 -37.93
CA VAL A 233 -9.12 -17.21 -37.59
C VAL A 233 -10.61 -16.95 -37.84
N GLU A 234 -11.24 -17.77 -38.67
CA GLU A 234 -12.69 -17.86 -38.88
C GLU A 234 -13.11 -19.32 -38.68
N ALA A 235 -13.58 -19.65 -37.48
CA ALA A 235 -13.89 -21.03 -37.10
C ALA A 235 -15.01 -21.07 -36.04
N GLY A 236 -15.58 -22.24 -35.76
CA GLY A 236 -16.52 -22.41 -34.64
C GLY A 236 -15.79 -22.39 -33.30
N THR A 237 -16.01 -23.39 -32.44
CA THR A 237 -15.43 -23.36 -31.09
C THR A 237 -13.91 -23.51 -31.12
N THR A 238 -13.17 -22.58 -30.50
CA THR A 238 -11.69 -22.50 -30.53
C THR A 238 -11.04 -22.03 -29.23
N THR A 239 -9.82 -22.49 -28.99
CA THR A 239 -8.87 -21.83 -28.07
C THR A 239 -7.72 -21.25 -28.89
N VAL A 240 -7.48 -19.94 -28.80
CA VAL A 240 -6.37 -19.26 -29.47
C VAL A 240 -5.47 -18.61 -28.43
N GLU A 241 -4.18 -18.93 -28.44
CA GLU A 241 -3.18 -18.32 -27.58
C GLU A 241 -2.06 -17.71 -28.43
N MET A 242 -1.70 -16.47 -28.15
CA MET A 242 -0.52 -15.81 -28.68
C MET A 242 0.25 -15.15 -27.55
N LYS A 243 1.50 -15.57 -27.33
CA LYS A 243 2.30 -15.12 -26.19
C LYS A 243 3.73 -14.74 -26.58
N SER A 244 4.25 -13.67 -25.98
CA SER A 244 5.66 -13.26 -26.12
C SER A 244 6.10 -13.04 -27.58
N CYS A 245 5.16 -12.64 -28.43
CA CYS A 245 5.41 -12.47 -29.86
C CYS A 245 5.78 -11.03 -30.21
N THR A 246 6.53 -10.84 -31.30
CA THR A 246 6.84 -9.52 -31.85
C THR A 246 6.31 -9.42 -33.27
N VAL A 247 5.56 -8.34 -33.55
CA VAL A 247 4.93 -8.08 -34.85
C VAL A 247 5.35 -6.71 -35.37
N GLU A 248 5.89 -6.68 -36.58
CA GLU A 248 6.22 -5.49 -37.38
C GLU A 248 5.40 -5.49 -38.67
N ALA A 249 4.29 -4.74 -38.70
CA ALA A 249 3.40 -4.66 -39.85
C ALA A 249 3.62 -3.41 -40.71
N GLY A 250 3.22 -3.49 -41.98
CA GLY A 250 3.42 -2.47 -43.01
C GLY A 250 2.10 -1.88 -43.51
N GLY A 251 2.17 -0.81 -44.30
CA GLY A 251 1.04 0.08 -44.58
C GLY A 251 -0.17 -0.53 -45.30
N SER A 252 -0.04 -1.72 -45.88
CA SER A 252 -1.13 -2.46 -46.53
C SER A 252 -1.87 -3.44 -45.59
N ALA A 253 -1.33 -3.69 -44.39
CA ALA A 253 -1.92 -4.65 -43.46
C ALA A 253 -3.25 -4.10 -42.89
N GLY A 254 -4.30 -4.92 -42.96
CA GLY A 254 -5.56 -4.71 -42.25
C GLY A 254 -5.40 -4.95 -40.75
N ASP A 255 -6.26 -5.77 -40.16
CA ASP A 255 -6.09 -6.17 -38.75
C ASP A 255 -4.91 -7.14 -38.61
N LEU A 256 -4.07 -7.00 -37.59
CA LEU A 256 -2.93 -7.87 -37.36
C LEU A 256 -3.38 -9.23 -36.84
N ILE A 257 -4.18 -9.23 -35.78
CA ILE A 257 -4.77 -10.42 -35.19
C ILE A 257 -6.28 -10.29 -35.36
N ARG A 258 -6.88 -11.14 -36.17
CA ARG A 258 -8.31 -11.21 -36.43
C ARG A 258 -8.83 -12.57 -36.01
N VAL A 259 -9.77 -12.62 -35.07
CA VAL A 259 -10.38 -13.88 -34.62
C VAL A 259 -11.89 -13.73 -34.57
N TRP A 260 -12.57 -14.47 -35.45
CA TRP A 260 -14.02 -14.59 -35.53
C TRP A 260 -14.38 -16.03 -35.17
N ALA A 261 -14.62 -16.27 -33.88
CA ALA A 261 -14.80 -17.62 -33.37
C ALA A 261 -15.53 -17.68 -32.02
N ARG A 262 -16.17 -18.81 -31.72
CA ARG A 262 -16.89 -19.04 -30.45
C ARG A 262 -16.00 -19.70 -29.41
N GLY A 263 -15.15 -18.98 -28.70
CA GLY A 263 -14.35 -19.60 -27.66
C GLY A 263 -13.46 -18.64 -26.89
N SER A 264 -12.30 -19.11 -26.45
CA SER A 264 -11.36 -18.32 -25.65
C SER A 264 -10.17 -17.86 -26.48
N VAL A 265 -9.86 -16.57 -26.42
CA VAL A 265 -8.69 -15.97 -27.09
C VAL A 265 -7.82 -15.27 -26.05
N THR A 266 -6.55 -15.63 -26.00
CA THR A 266 -5.53 -14.99 -25.17
C THR A 266 -4.44 -14.37 -26.03
N VAL A 267 -4.17 -13.08 -25.85
CA VAL A 267 -3.00 -12.39 -26.41
C VAL A 267 -2.23 -11.79 -25.25
N ALA A 268 -1.01 -12.29 -25.01
CA ALA A 268 -0.23 -11.96 -23.83
C ALA A 268 1.21 -11.53 -24.16
N ASP A 269 1.73 -10.57 -23.39
CA ASP A 269 3.16 -10.20 -23.34
C ASP A 269 3.77 -9.91 -24.73
N SER A 270 2.96 -9.44 -25.68
CA SER A 270 3.35 -9.31 -27.09
C SER A 270 3.54 -7.85 -27.50
N ARG A 271 4.49 -7.60 -28.41
CA ARG A 271 4.76 -6.28 -29.00
C ARG A 271 4.17 -6.20 -30.40
N LEU A 272 3.16 -5.34 -30.58
CA LEU A 272 2.37 -5.23 -31.80
C LEU A 272 2.52 -3.84 -32.42
N HIS A 273 3.32 -3.74 -33.47
CA HIS A 273 3.50 -2.50 -34.21
C HIS A 273 2.58 -2.47 -35.44
N ARG A 274 1.60 -1.57 -35.43
CA ARG A 274 0.54 -1.44 -36.45
C ARG A 274 0.62 -0.15 -37.27
N ASP A 275 0.04 -0.21 -38.48
CA ASP A 275 -0.14 0.95 -39.38
C ASP A 275 -1.63 1.38 -39.50
N ARG A 276 -2.51 0.63 -40.20
CA ARG A 276 -3.90 1.07 -40.52
C ARG A 276 -5.03 0.35 -39.76
N GLY A 277 -5.01 -0.97 -39.63
CA GLY A 277 -6.08 -1.77 -38.99
C GLY A 277 -5.78 -2.14 -37.53
N ALA A 278 -6.74 -2.81 -36.87
CA ALA A 278 -6.64 -3.21 -35.45
C ALA A 278 -5.38 -4.03 -35.18
N ALA A 279 -4.72 -3.81 -34.04
CA ALA A 279 -3.71 -4.75 -33.58
C ALA A 279 -4.37 -6.08 -33.20
N VAL A 280 -5.52 -6.00 -32.52
CA VAL A 280 -6.36 -7.17 -32.21
C VAL A 280 -7.82 -6.84 -32.52
N ASN A 281 -8.47 -7.70 -33.30
CA ASN A 281 -9.89 -7.65 -33.66
C ASN A 281 -10.55 -9.00 -33.32
N LEU A 282 -11.33 -9.02 -32.25
CA LEU A 282 -12.05 -10.20 -31.77
C LEU A 282 -13.54 -10.04 -32.04
N LYS A 283 -14.18 -11.05 -32.64
CA LYS A 283 -15.63 -11.05 -32.89
C LYS A 283 -16.28 -12.38 -32.54
N GLY A 284 -17.40 -12.32 -31.82
CA GLY A 284 -18.17 -13.51 -31.44
C GLY A 284 -17.48 -14.38 -30.38
N VAL A 285 -16.41 -13.85 -29.75
CA VAL A 285 -15.57 -14.56 -28.78
C VAL A 285 -16.31 -14.69 -27.45
N THR A 286 -16.22 -15.85 -26.81
CA THR A 286 -16.84 -16.08 -25.50
C THR A 286 -16.02 -15.44 -24.39
N GLU A 287 -14.70 -15.66 -24.40
CA GLU A 287 -13.76 -15.11 -23.42
C GLU A 287 -12.51 -14.53 -24.11
N GLY A 288 -12.27 -13.23 -23.96
CA GLY A 288 -11.08 -12.55 -24.51
C GLY A 288 -10.16 -12.04 -23.41
N LEU A 289 -8.91 -12.51 -23.35
CA LEU A 289 -7.88 -12.03 -22.42
C LEU A 289 -6.75 -11.34 -23.19
N LEU A 290 -6.57 -10.04 -22.97
CA LEU A 290 -5.46 -9.26 -23.51
C LEU A 290 -4.64 -8.72 -22.34
N VAL A 291 -3.42 -9.24 -22.15
CA VAL A 291 -2.60 -8.91 -20.97
C VAL A 291 -1.16 -8.58 -21.31
N GLY A 292 -0.60 -7.51 -20.71
CA GLY A 292 0.84 -7.23 -20.82
C GLY A 292 1.32 -6.84 -22.22
N ASN A 293 0.42 -6.51 -23.15
CA ASN A 293 0.81 -6.21 -24.52
C ASN A 293 1.25 -4.75 -24.69
N GLU A 294 2.23 -4.54 -25.58
CA GLU A 294 2.64 -3.22 -26.04
C GLU A 294 2.17 -3.01 -27.48
N VAL A 295 1.26 -2.07 -27.70
CA VAL A 295 0.73 -1.73 -29.02
C VAL A 295 1.16 -0.32 -29.39
N THR A 296 1.81 -0.18 -30.55
CA THR A 296 2.28 1.08 -31.09
C THR A 296 1.72 1.33 -32.49
N THR A 297 1.26 2.56 -32.76
CA THR A 297 0.84 2.98 -34.10
C THR A 297 1.85 3.97 -34.70
N ARG A 298 2.29 3.75 -35.96
CA ARG A 298 3.26 4.64 -36.62
C ARG A 298 2.71 6.05 -36.87
N ALA A 299 3.55 7.04 -36.56
CA ALA A 299 3.22 8.46 -36.66
C ALA A 299 2.89 8.97 -38.08
N GLY A 300 3.28 8.26 -39.15
CA GLY A 300 3.03 8.67 -40.54
C GLY A 300 1.58 8.48 -41.02
N TYR A 301 0.73 7.82 -40.25
CA TYR A 301 -0.63 7.42 -40.66
C TYR A 301 -1.75 8.16 -39.91
N GLN A 302 -1.54 9.44 -39.59
CA GLN A 302 -2.52 10.25 -38.82
C GLN A 302 -3.87 10.45 -39.53
N ASN A 303 -3.94 10.26 -40.85
CA ASN A 303 -5.14 10.55 -41.65
C ASN A 303 -6.07 9.35 -41.94
N ASN A 304 -5.78 8.15 -41.44
CA ASN A 304 -6.65 6.97 -41.64
C ASN A 304 -7.39 6.59 -40.34
N ALA A 305 -8.35 7.42 -39.99
CA ALA A 305 -9.23 7.34 -38.82
C ALA A 305 -10.32 6.25 -38.92
N TYR A 306 -9.97 4.96 -39.12
CA TYR A 306 -10.99 3.93 -39.37
C TYR A 306 -11.00 2.70 -38.44
N SER A 307 -10.06 2.53 -37.50
CA SER A 307 -10.09 1.35 -36.61
C SER A 307 -9.49 1.57 -35.23
N PRO A 308 -10.13 1.00 -34.17
CA PRO A 308 -9.55 0.90 -32.83
C PRO A 308 -8.19 0.18 -32.83
N ALA A 309 -7.33 0.43 -31.82
CA ALA A 309 -6.13 -0.38 -31.63
C ALA A 309 -6.49 -1.81 -31.18
N LEU A 310 -7.39 -1.92 -30.20
CA LEU A 310 -8.04 -3.16 -29.79
C LEU A 310 -9.54 -3.05 -30.07
N TRP A 311 -10.10 -3.95 -30.87
CA TRP A 311 -11.54 -4.04 -31.14
C TRP A 311 -12.03 -5.41 -30.66
N ILE A 312 -12.92 -5.42 -29.67
CA ILE A 312 -13.34 -6.64 -29.00
C ILE A 312 -14.86 -6.69 -28.95
N GLU A 313 -15.44 -7.70 -29.57
CA GLU A 313 -16.85 -8.06 -29.46
C GLU A 313 -16.92 -9.45 -28.80
N SER A 314 -17.16 -9.47 -27.48
CA SER A 314 -17.12 -10.70 -26.67
C SER A 314 -18.03 -10.66 -25.45
N SER A 315 -18.57 -11.80 -25.02
CA SER A 315 -19.41 -11.87 -23.81
C SER A 315 -18.64 -11.51 -22.53
N ARG A 316 -17.41 -12.03 -22.37
CA ARG A 316 -16.50 -11.70 -21.26
C ARG A 316 -15.14 -11.27 -21.79
N CYS A 317 -14.66 -10.11 -21.35
CA CYS A 317 -13.34 -9.62 -21.72
C CYS A 317 -12.54 -9.14 -20.52
N ALA A 318 -11.26 -9.47 -20.50
CA ALA A 318 -10.27 -8.87 -19.61
C ALA A 318 -9.14 -8.22 -20.41
N VAL A 319 -8.98 -6.91 -20.27
CA VAL A 319 -7.89 -6.12 -20.85
C VAL A 319 -7.07 -5.56 -19.69
N ARG A 320 -5.90 -6.15 -19.45
CA ARG A 320 -5.09 -5.91 -18.24
C ARG A 320 -3.65 -5.51 -18.54
N ALA A 321 -3.10 -4.51 -17.86
CA ALA A 321 -1.67 -4.19 -17.91
C ALA A 321 -1.12 -3.96 -19.34
N ASN A 322 -1.95 -3.46 -20.27
CA ASN A 322 -1.51 -3.19 -21.64
C ASN A 322 -1.02 -1.74 -21.78
N ARG A 323 -0.07 -1.53 -22.68
CA ARG A 323 0.42 -0.19 -23.07
C ARG A 323 0.08 0.09 -24.53
N LEU A 324 -0.84 1.02 -24.77
CA LEU A 324 -1.29 1.40 -26.11
C LEU A 324 -0.88 2.84 -26.41
N THR A 325 -0.14 3.06 -27.50
CA THR A 325 0.33 4.40 -27.88
C THR A 325 0.22 4.67 -29.38
N GLY A 326 -0.16 5.88 -29.74
CA GLY A 326 -0.15 6.38 -31.11
C GLY A 326 -1.54 6.80 -31.61
N PRO A 327 -1.63 7.35 -32.83
CA PRO A 327 -2.89 7.85 -33.36
C PRO A 327 -3.86 6.71 -33.68
N GLY A 328 -5.16 7.01 -33.63
CA GLY A 328 -6.24 6.09 -34.02
C GLY A 328 -7.61 6.63 -33.61
N THR A 329 -8.70 6.01 -34.06
CA THR A 329 -10.05 6.40 -33.63
C THR A 329 -10.26 6.12 -32.15
N GLN A 330 -9.80 4.95 -31.70
CA GLN A 330 -9.99 4.48 -30.33
C GLN A 330 -8.76 3.67 -29.92
N GLY A 331 -8.29 3.81 -28.67
CA GLY A 331 -7.29 2.90 -28.12
C GLY A 331 -7.91 1.51 -27.96
N VAL A 332 -9.01 1.45 -27.21
CA VAL A 332 -9.78 0.21 -26.99
C VAL A 332 -11.24 0.44 -27.30
N ARG A 333 -11.85 -0.50 -28.02
CA ARG A 333 -13.29 -0.61 -28.22
C ARG A 333 -13.78 -1.96 -27.74
N VAL A 334 -14.70 -1.99 -26.78
CA VAL A 334 -15.33 -3.22 -26.30
C VAL A 334 -16.84 -3.13 -26.42
N ILE A 335 -17.43 -4.19 -27.00
CA ILE A 335 -18.88 -4.43 -27.03
C ILE A 335 -19.10 -5.82 -26.41
N GLY A 336 -19.85 -5.90 -25.31
CA GLY A 336 -19.95 -7.15 -24.56
C GLY A 336 -20.75 -7.02 -23.27
N ASP A 337 -20.93 -8.13 -22.54
CA ASP A 337 -21.73 -8.14 -21.31
C ASP A 337 -20.89 -7.78 -20.07
N ARG A 338 -19.66 -8.33 -19.96
CA ARG A 338 -18.76 -8.12 -18.82
C ARG A 338 -17.35 -7.75 -19.28
N VAL A 339 -16.82 -6.66 -18.74
CA VAL A 339 -15.51 -6.13 -19.14
C VAL A 339 -14.69 -5.79 -17.90
N GLU A 340 -13.55 -6.46 -17.75
CA GLU A 340 -12.50 -6.11 -16.79
C GLU A 340 -11.43 -5.29 -17.52
N PHE A 341 -11.33 -4.01 -17.21
CA PHE A 341 -10.40 -3.07 -17.86
C PHE A 341 -9.47 -2.48 -16.80
N GLN A 342 -8.29 -3.07 -16.61
CA GLN A 342 -7.47 -2.81 -15.42
C GLN A 342 -6.01 -2.51 -15.73
N ASP A 343 -5.41 -1.56 -15.02
CA ASP A 343 -3.97 -1.26 -15.05
C ASP A 343 -3.40 -0.93 -16.45
N ASN A 344 -4.23 -0.42 -17.38
CA ASN A 344 -3.78 -0.11 -18.74
C ASN A 344 -3.23 1.32 -18.85
N TYR A 345 -2.28 1.52 -19.76
CA TYR A 345 -1.80 2.83 -20.18
C TYR A 345 -2.21 3.09 -21.63
N ILE A 346 -2.99 4.16 -21.87
CA ILE A 346 -3.47 4.54 -23.21
C ILE A 346 -3.09 5.98 -23.51
N ALA A 347 -2.44 6.21 -24.65
CA ALA A 347 -2.10 7.57 -25.07
C ALA A 347 -2.18 7.84 -26.59
N GLY A 348 -2.74 8.99 -26.96
CA GLY A 348 -2.64 9.56 -28.32
C GLY A 348 -3.79 9.23 -29.28
N PHE A 349 -4.94 8.76 -28.79
CA PHE A 349 -6.07 8.34 -29.62
C PHE A 349 -7.18 9.40 -29.66
N ALA A 350 -8.10 9.34 -30.64
CA ALA A 350 -9.28 10.21 -30.58
C ALA A 350 -10.15 9.85 -29.36
N ASP A 351 -10.42 8.57 -29.11
CA ASP A 351 -10.97 8.08 -27.85
C ASP A 351 -9.94 7.17 -27.16
N GLY A 352 -9.71 7.33 -25.85
CA GLY A 352 -8.87 6.40 -25.12
C GLY A 352 -9.50 5.00 -25.06
N ALA A 353 -10.63 4.90 -24.37
CA ALA A 353 -11.42 3.68 -24.25
C ALA A 353 -12.89 3.95 -24.59
N TYR A 354 -13.51 3.06 -25.35
CA TYR A 354 -14.93 3.09 -25.71
C TYR A 354 -15.56 1.76 -25.32
N LEU A 355 -16.46 1.78 -24.33
CA LEU A 355 -17.13 0.61 -23.79
C LEU A 355 -18.64 0.75 -24.01
N GLU A 356 -19.25 -0.23 -24.68
CA GLU A 356 -20.66 -0.21 -25.05
C GLU A 356 -21.37 -1.50 -24.62
N GLN A 357 -22.58 -1.35 -24.06
CA GLN A 357 -23.44 -2.45 -23.57
C GLN A 357 -22.87 -3.32 -22.43
N ALA A 358 -21.69 -2.98 -21.93
CA ALA A 358 -21.03 -3.71 -20.86
C ALA A 358 -21.50 -3.30 -19.46
N ALA A 359 -21.29 -4.18 -18.50
CA ALA A 359 -21.10 -3.84 -17.08
C ALA A 359 -19.59 -3.80 -16.79
N PRO A 360 -18.92 -2.65 -16.97
CA PRO A 360 -17.46 -2.60 -16.92
C PRO A 360 -16.91 -2.39 -15.51
N GLU A 361 -15.82 -3.08 -15.19
CA GLU A 361 -14.92 -2.81 -14.08
C GLU A 361 -13.65 -2.14 -14.61
N VAL A 362 -13.60 -0.81 -14.55
CA VAL A 362 -12.54 0.04 -15.09
C VAL A 362 -11.68 0.52 -13.93
N VAL A 363 -10.52 -0.11 -13.69
CA VAL A 363 -9.74 0.11 -12.46
C VAL A 363 -8.28 0.47 -12.74
N ASN A 364 -7.76 1.52 -12.10
CA ASN A 364 -6.34 1.90 -12.12
C ASN A 364 -5.74 2.14 -13.53
N ASN A 365 -6.53 2.64 -14.47
CA ASN A 365 -6.03 2.93 -15.81
C ASN A 365 -5.49 4.36 -15.91
N ILE A 366 -4.49 4.55 -16.76
CA ILE A 366 -3.97 5.87 -17.15
C ILE A 366 -4.39 6.13 -18.60
N VAL A 367 -5.22 7.14 -18.81
CA VAL A 367 -5.66 7.59 -20.14
C VAL A 367 -5.23 9.05 -20.33
N THR A 368 -4.36 9.29 -21.31
CA THR A 368 -3.76 10.62 -21.52
C THR A 368 -3.64 10.99 -22.99
N ALA A 369 -3.54 12.28 -23.30
CA ALA A 369 -3.30 12.79 -24.66
C ALA A 369 -4.31 12.31 -25.72
N SER A 370 -5.54 11.99 -25.30
CA SER A 370 -6.64 11.65 -26.19
C SER A 370 -7.57 12.86 -26.40
N VAL A 371 -8.46 12.83 -27.41
CA VAL A 371 -9.50 13.87 -27.57
C VAL A 371 -10.70 13.60 -26.65
N ARG A 372 -11.02 12.33 -26.42
CA ARG A 372 -11.93 11.86 -25.39
C ARG A 372 -11.22 10.79 -24.57
N GLY A 373 -11.36 10.80 -23.25
CA GLY A 373 -10.71 9.82 -22.37
C GLY A 373 -11.42 8.47 -22.40
N ILE A 374 -12.41 8.29 -21.52
CA ILE A 374 -13.21 7.07 -21.38
C ILE A 374 -14.66 7.36 -21.79
N VAL A 375 -15.18 6.58 -22.72
CA VAL A 375 -16.55 6.69 -23.24
C VAL A 375 -17.32 5.44 -22.84
N LEU A 376 -18.45 5.63 -22.16
CA LEU A 376 -19.37 4.58 -21.72
C LEU A 376 -20.72 4.80 -22.38
N ARG A 377 -21.25 3.79 -23.06
CA ARG A 377 -22.52 3.88 -23.77
C ARG A 377 -23.46 2.73 -23.43
N ASN A 378 -24.69 3.05 -23.02
CA ASN A 378 -25.74 2.08 -22.69
C ASN A 378 -25.26 1.01 -21.70
N VAL A 379 -24.50 1.41 -20.68
CA VAL A 379 -23.93 0.48 -19.69
C VAL A 379 -24.96 0.11 -18.64
N ALA A 380 -25.03 -1.16 -18.26
CA ALA A 380 -25.98 -1.67 -17.28
C ALA A 380 -25.23 -1.98 -15.97
N GLY A 381 -24.97 -0.94 -15.19
CA GLY A 381 -24.09 -0.98 -14.04
C GLY A 381 -22.62 -0.82 -14.39
N GLY A 382 -21.77 -0.71 -13.38
CA GLY A 382 -20.31 -0.72 -13.54
C GLY A 382 -19.59 0.07 -12.47
N LEU A 383 -18.27 -0.10 -12.42
CA LEU A 383 -17.39 0.58 -11.48
C LEU A 383 -16.19 1.16 -12.22
N LEU A 384 -15.96 2.45 -12.05
CA LEU A 384 -14.75 3.16 -12.46
C LEU A 384 -14.01 3.56 -11.19
N ARG A 385 -12.84 2.97 -10.92
CA ARG A 385 -12.09 3.24 -9.69
C ARG A 385 -10.61 3.54 -9.91
N GLY A 386 -10.08 4.59 -9.28
CA GLY A 386 -8.62 4.83 -9.26
C GLY A 386 -8.02 5.18 -10.63
N ASN A 387 -8.84 5.60 -11.60
CA ASN A 387 -8.34 5.93 -12.94
C ASN A 387 -7.82 7.36 -12.99
N GLU A 388 -6.73 7.56 -13.75
CA GLU A 388 -6.14 8.86 -14.04
C GLU A 388 -6.41 9.23 -15.50
N VAL A 389 -7.28 10.23 -15.71
CA VAL A 389 -7.77 10.65 -17.03
C VAL A 389 -7.37 12.10 -17.30
N THR A 390 -6.27 12.28 -18.03
CA THR A 390 -5.63 13.59 -18.26
C THR A 390 -5.79 14.06 -19.70
N GLY A 391 -6.27 15.29 -19.87
CA GLY A 391 -6.44 15.95 -21.17
C GLY A 391 -5.10 16.25 -21.87
N PRO A 392 -5.15 16.55 -23.18
CA PRO A 392 -3.95 16.89 -23.94
C PRO A 392 -3.35 18.21 -23.47
N GLN A 393 -2.03 18.25 -23.28
CA GLN A 393 -1.34 19.44 -22.76
C GLN A 393 -1.55 20.66 -23.65
N GLY A 394 -1.87 21.80 -23.02
CA GLY A 394 -2.02 23.09 -23.68
C GLY A 394 -3.34 23.28 -24.46
N LEU A 395 -4.23 22.27 -24.48
CA LEU A 395 -5.51 22.33 -25.19
C LEU A 395 -6.63 21.78 -24.29
N LYS A 396 -7.51 22.65 -23.77
CA LYS A 396 -8.76 22.22 -23.12
C LYS A 396 -9.79 21.84 -24.19
N ALA A 397 -9.69 20.63 -24.74
CA ALA A 397 -10.59 20.12 -25.77
C ALA A 397 -11.17 18.76 -25.38
N GLY A 398 -12.44 18.52 -25.74
CA GLY A 398 -13.11 17.24 -25.55
C GLY A 398 -13.43 16.86 -24.11
N THR A 399 -13.71 15.58 -23.88
CA THR A 399 -14.32 15.10 -22.62
C THR A 399 -13.48 14.02 -21.96
N GLY A 400 -13.20 14.16 -20.67
CA GLY A 400 -12.45 13.16 -19.90
C GLY A 400 -13.20 11.84 -19.80
N ILE A 401 -14.35 11.85 -19.12
CA ILE A 401 -15.25 10.70 -19.02
C ILE A 401 -16.61 11.09 -19.58
N TRP A 402 -17.10 10.35 -20.57
CA TRP A 402 -18.40 10.58 -21.17
C TRP A 402 -19.30 9.35 -21.00
N VAL A 403 -20.38 9.53 -20.25
CA VAL A 403 -21.40 8.51 -20.01
C VAL A 403 -22.69 8.89 -20.75
N GLN A 404 -23.17 8.01 -21.62
CA GLN A 404 -24.41 8.22 -22.38
C GLN A 404 -25.31 6.99 -22.32
N GLY A 405 -26.47 7.12 -21.68
CA GLY A 405 -27.41 6.00 -21.52
C GLY A 405 -26.93 4.98 -20.49
N GLY A 406 -27.86 4.34 -19.80
CA GLY A 406 -27.57 3.24 -18.88
C GLY A 406 -28.07 3.48 -17.46
N SER A 407 -27.61 2.66 -16.52
CA SER A 407 -28.00 2.78 -15.12
C SER A 407 -26.93 2.28 -14.14
N SER A 408 -27.03 2.70 -12.87
CA SER A 408 -26.28 2.17 -11.72
C SER A 408 -24.74 2.18 -11.84
N LEU A 409 -24.16 3.31 -12.26
CA LEU A 409 -22.71 3.46 -12.47
C LEU A 409 -22.02 4.12 -11.26
N GLU A 410 -20.92 3.55 -10.78
CA GLU A 410 -20.10 4.13 -9.71
C GLU A 410 -18.75 4.64 -10.23
N LEU A 411 -18.41 5.89 -9.91
CA LEU A 411 -17.10 6.52 -10.16
C LEU A 411 -16.47 6.85 -8.81
N ILE A 412 -15.44 6.10 -8.41
CA ILE A 412 -14.84 6.18 -7.08
C ILE A 412 -13.34 6.51 -7.20
N ASP A 413 -12.84 7.51 -6.47
CA ASP A 413 -11.40 7.81 -6.39
C ASP A 413 -10.70 8.03 -7.75
N ASN A 414 -11.36 8.67 -8.73
CA ASN A 414 -10.76 8.93 -10.05
C ASN A 414 -10.15 10.33 -10.12
N GLY A 415 -9.00 10.48 -10.76
CA GLY A 415 -8.36 11.76 -11.09
C GLY A 415 -8.69 12.19 -12.53
N ILE A 416 -9.35 13.33 -12.71
CA ILE A 416 -9.84 13.80 -14.02
C ILE A 416 -9.44 15.26 -14.21
N GLN A 417 -8.57 15.54 -15.20
CA GLN A 417 -7.99 16.87 -15.33
C GLN A 417 -7.71 17.33 -16.76
N GLY A 418 -7.73 18.65 -16.97
CA GLY A 418 -7.26 19.28 -18.21
C GLY A 418 -8.20 19.18 -19.41
N TRP A 419 -9.47 18.86 -19.23
CA TRP A 419 -10.46 18.71 -20.32
C TRP A 419 -11.34 19.95 -20.51
N SER A 420 -12.05 20.06 -21.64
CA SER A 420 -13.12 21.08 -21.74
C SER A 420 -14.31 20.70 -20.86
N THR A 421 -14.59 19.41 -20.72
CA THR A 421 -15.48 18.85 -19.69
C THR A 421 -14.84 17.61 -19.07
N GLY A 422 -14.64 17.60 -17.75
CA GLY A 422 -14.07 16.46 -17.03
C GLY A 422 -14.98 15.24 -17.11
N LEU A 423 -16.20 15.34 -16.56
CA LEU A 423 -17.24 14.31 -16.64
C LEU A 423 -18.50 14.84 -17.33
N MET A 424 -19.00 14.10 -18.31
CA MET A 424 -20.27 14.37 -18.98
C MET A 424 -21.22 13.19 -18.80
N VAL A 425 -22.40 13.43 -18.25
CA VAL A 425 -23.43 12.40 -18.01
C VAL A 425 -24.73 12.83 -18.69
N HIS A 426 -25.29 11.93 -19.49
CA HIS A 426 -26.54 12.18 -20.20
C HIS A 426 -27.42 10.93 -20.28
N GLY A 427 -28.66 11.01 -19.80
CA GLY A 427 -29.65 9.93 -19.90
C GLY A 427 -29.29 8.70 -19.07
N VAL A 428 -28.79 8.88 -17.85
CA VAL A 428 -28.35 7.78 -16.96
C VAL A 428 -29.21 7.77 -15.70
N ASP A 429 -29.69 6.58 -15.32
CA ASP A 429 -30.46 6.37 -14.09
C ASP A 429 -29.56 5.81 -12.97
N GLY A 430 -29.25 6.62 -11.98
CA GLY A 430 -28.40 6.26 -10.85
C GLY A 430 -26.91 6.28 -11.21
N ILE A 431 -26.26 7.42 -10.98
CA ILE A 431 -24.81 7.55 -11.05
C ILE A 431 -24.28 8.03 -9.70
N ARG A 432 -23.26 7.36 -9.17
CA ARG A 432 -22.60 7.77 -7.93
C ARG A 432 -21.16 8.20 -8.23
N VAL A 433 -20.79 9.42 -7.86
CA VAL A 433 -19.42 9.93 -7.93
C VAL A 433 -18.93 10.16 -6.50
N ALA A 434 -17.89 9.46 -6.09
CA ALA A 434 -17.35 9.49 -4.73
C ALA A 434 -15.83 9.62 -4.71
N GLY A 435 -15.27 10.42 -3.81
CA GLY A 435 -13.81 10.49 -3.59
C GLY A 435 -12.98 10.96 -4.80
N SER A 436 -13.63 11.41 -5.88
CA SER A 436 -12.97 11.71 -7.15
C SER A 436 -12.48 13.15 -7.18
N ILE A 437 -11.43 13.41 -7.96
CA ILE A 437 -10.77 14.70 -8.08
C ILE A 437 -10.95 15.22 -9.51
N PHE A 438 -11.50 16.43 -9.63
CA PHE A 438 -11.72 17.12 -10.89
C PHE A 438 -10.96 18.43 -10.89
N ARG A 439 -9.86 18.48 -11.66
CA ARG A 439 -8.93 19.62 -11.62
C ARG A 439 -8.71 20.29 -12.97
N ASP A 440 -8.66 21.62 -12.97
CA ASP A 440 -8.24 22.42 -14.13
C ASP A 440 -9.05 22.19 -15.42
N ASN A 441 -10.30 21.71 -15.31
CA ASN A 441 -11.17 21.50 -16.47
C ASN A 441 -11.88 22.81 -16.87
N GLY A 442 -12.46 22.86 -18.07
CA GLY A 442 -13.40 23.92 -18.45
C GLY A 442 -14.67 23.81 -17.58
N VAL A 443 -15.28 22.64 -17.60
CA VAL A 443 -16.33 22.22 -16.67
C VAL A 443 -15.84 20.96 -15.94
N GLY A 444 -15.89 20.92 -14.62
CA GLY A 444 -15.53 19.73 -13.84
C GLY A 444 -16.45 18.57 -14.19
N ALA A 445 -17.75 18.71 -13.91
CA ALA A 445 -18.77 17.78 -14.37
C ALA A 445 -20.06 18.45 -14.84
N ARG A 446 -20.72 17.81 -15.81
CA ARG A 446 -22.03 18.19 -16.32
C ARG A 446 -22.98 17.00 -16.24
N LEU A 447 -24.10 17.22 -15.56
CA LEU A 447 -25.22 16.27 -15.44
C LEU A 447 -26.43 16.83 -16.22
N GLY A 448 -26.88 16.09 -17.24
CA GLY A 448 -28.10 16.40 -17.99
C GLY A 448 -29.00 15.17 -18.07
N GLU A 449 -30.32 15.36 -17.94
CA GLU A 449 -31.30 14.27 -18.06
C GLU A 449 -30.91 13.03 -17.23
N THR A 450 -30.51 13.23 -15.98
CA THR A 450 -30.00 12.17 -15.09
C THR A 450 -30.89 12.09 -13.85
N ALA A 451 -31.36 10.89 -13.51
CA ALA A 451 -32.14 10.65 -12.29
C ALA A 451 -31.28 9.92 -11.23
N GLY A 452 -31.49 10.22 -9.96
CA GLY A 452 -30.80 9.58 -8.83
C GLY A 452 -29.28 9.75 -8.81
N ALA A 453 -28.74 10.88 -9.29
CA ALA A 453 -27.31 11.14 -9.21
C ALA A 453 -26.88 11.44 -7.76
N VAL A 454 -25.79 10.84 -7.29
CA VAL A 454 -25.21 11.10 -5.97
C VAL A 454 -23.76 11.52 -6.16
N LEU A 455 -23.43 12.78 -5.86
CA LEU A 455 -22.08 13.31 -5.92
C LEU A 455 -21.63 13.61 -4.50
N GLU A 456 -20.67 12.84 -4.00
CA GLU A 456 -20.21 12.97 -2.63
C GLU A 456 -18.71 12.90 -2.46
N ASN A 457 -18.22 13.47 -1.36
CA ASN A 457 -16.85 13.25 -0.91
C ASN A 457 -15.76 13.60 -1.94
N SER A 458 -16.08 14.41 -2.96
CA SER A 458 -15.22 14.67 -4.13
C SER A 458 -14.66 16.10 -4.11
N LEU A 459 -13.56 16.32 -4.83
CA LEU A 459 -12.89 17.62 -4.94
C LEU A 459 -13.04 18.19 -6.36
N TRP A 460 -13.50 19.44 -6.45
CA TRP A 460 -13.61 20.20 -7.69
C TRP A 460 -12.76 21.46 -7.56
N GLU A 461 -11.59 21.47 -8.20
CA GLU A 461 -10.56 22.50 -8.01
C GLU A 461 -10.12 23.14 -9.34
N GLY A 462 -10.01 24.47 -9.38
CA GLY A 462 -9.39 25.17 -10.52
C GLY A 462 -10.18 25.09 -11.84
N ASN A 463 -11.45 24.66 -11.80
CA ASN A 463 -12.26 24.52 -13.01
C ASN A 463 -12.89 25.86 -13.42
N GLY A 464 -13.22 26.03 -14.70
CA GLY A 464 -14.04 27.17 -15.13
C GLY A 464 -15.41 27.16 -14.45
N THR A 465 -16.07 26.00 -14.47
CA THR A 465 -17.24 25.69 -13.63
C THR A 465 -17.01 24.35 -12.95
N GLY A 466 -17.20 24.23 -11.64
CA GLY A 466 -17.06 22.96 -10.91
C GLY A 466 -18.13 21.96 -11.37
N LEU A 467 -19.38 22.27 -11.07
CA LEU A 467 -20.54 21.41 -11.40
C LEU A 467 -21.58 22.15 -12.23
N VAL A 468 -22.16 21.47 -13.20
CA VAL A 468 -23.33 21.92 -13.97
C VAL A 468 -24.44 20.89 -13.86
N VAL A 469 -25.62 21.30 -13.43
CA VAL A 469 -26.82 20.43 -13.36
C VAL A 469 -27.95 21.08 -14.15
N SER A 470 -28.63 20.29 -14.98
CA SER A 470 -29.66 20.79 -15.91
C SER A 470 -30.82 19.81 -16.08
N GLY A 471 -32.00 20.33 -16.45
CA GLY A 471 -33.23 19.56 -16.68
C GLY A 471 -34.05 19.29 -15.40
N GLU A 472 -34.85 18.21 -15.39
CA GLU A 472 -35.62 17.75 -14.23
C GLU A 472 -34.78 16.91 -13.24
N GLY A 473 -33.45 17.10 -13.24
CA GLY A 473 -32.49 16.20 -12.63
C GLY A 473 -32.73 15.94 -11.13
N GLU A 474 -32.73 14.67 -10.75
CA GLU A 474 -32.67 14.25 -9.35
C GLU A 474 -31.20 14.06 -8.96
N ALA A 475 -30.66 14.95 -8.13
CA ALA A 475 -29.27 14.91 -7.70
C ALA A 475 -29.15 15.21 -6.20
N ASP A 476 -28.35 14.39 -5.50
CA ASP A 476 -27.88 14.60 -4.13
C ASP A 476 -26.39 14.96 -4.17
N ILE A 477 -26.08 16.22 -3.92
CA ILE A 477 -24.72 16.77 -3.92
C ILE A 477 -24.33 17.10 -2.48
N ARG A 478 -23.46 16.29 -1.89
CA ARG A 478 -23.11 16.47 -0.47
C ARG A 478 -21.69 16.13 -0.11
N ASP A 479 -21.18 16.72 0.96
CA ASP A 479 -19.87 16.35 1.51
C ASP A 479 -18.71 16.59 0.50
N ASN A 480 -18.88 17.49 -0.48
CA ASN A 480 -17.86 17.82 -1.49
C ASN A 480 -17.09 19.10 -1.15
N ILE A 481 -15.91 19.25 -1.75
CA ILE A 481 -15.13 20.49 -1.73
C ILE A 481 -15.15 21.08 -3.14
N LEU A 482 -15.59 22.32 -3.28
CA LEU A 482 -15.56 23.09 -4.53
C LEU A 482 -14.78 24.37 -4.28
N THR A 483 -13.56 24.43 -4.81
CA THR A 483 -12.65 25.55 -4.54
C THR A 483 -11.89 26.03 -5.77
N ALA A 484 -11.48 27.30 -5.75
CA ALA A 484 -10.70 27.91 -6.83
C ALA A 484 -11.34 27.81 -8.23
N ASN A 485 -12.67 27.66 -8.31
CA ASN A 485 -13.38 27.60 -9.59
C ASN A 485 -13.85 29.00 -10.03
N GLY A 486 -14.13 29.17 -11.32
CA GLY A 486 -14.85 30.35 -11.79
C GLY A 486 -16.26 30.38 -11.17
N THR A 487 -17.04 29.34 -11.42
CA THR A 487 -18.33 29.10 -10.74
C THR A 487 -18.27 27.76 -10.02
N ALA A 488 -18.62 27.67 -8.74
CA ALA A 488 -18.63 26.39 -8.03
C ALA A 488 -19.73 25.49 -8.58
N MET A 489 -20.98 25.96 -8.60
CA MET A 489 -22.12 25.24 -9.21
C MET A 489 -23.00 26.13 -10.08
N ASP A 490 -23.27 25.69 -11.30
CA ASP A 490 -24.27 26.27 -12.20
C ASP A 490 -25.51 25.37 -12.27
N LEU A 491 -26.58 25.86 -11.68
CA LEU A 491 -27.90 25.22 -11.62
C LEU A 491 -28.94 26.03 -12.41
N ALA A 492 -28.53 27.03 -13.21
CA ALA A 492 -29.45 27.97 -13.85
C ALA A 492 -30.44 27.30 -14.83
N SER A 493 -30.08 26.13 -15.34
CA SER A 493 -30.90 25.33 -16.28
C SER A 493 -31.69 24.21 -15.60
N LEU A 494 -31.79 24.21 -14.26
CA LEU A 494 -32.62 23.28 -13.52
C LEU A 494 -34.10 23.70 -13.66
N THR A 495 -34.95 22.77 -14.10
CA THR A 495 -36.39 23.04 -14.34
C THR A 495 -37.30 22.39 -13.31
N GLY A 496 -36.80 21.43 -12.52
CA GLY A 496 -37.54 20.70 -11.51
C GLY A 496 -36.74 19.49 -10.99
N GLY A 497 -37.43 18.55 -10.34
CA GLY A 497 -36.82 17.32 -9.80
C GLY A 497 -36.49 17.40 -8.30
N ARG A 498 -36.10 16.26 -7.72
CA ARG A 498 -35.63 16.17 -6.33
C ARG A 498 -34.13 16.51 -6.28
N PHE A 499 -33.83 17.78 -6.09
CA PHE A 499 -32.46 18.27 -5.91
C PHE A 499 -32.16 18.48 -4.42
N GLN A 500 -31.03 17.99 -3.96
CA GLN A 500 -30.50 18.21 -2.61
C GLN A 500 -29.04 18.62 -2.71
N CYS A 501 -28.67 19.69 -2.00
CA CYS A 501 -27.29 20.16 -1.94
C CYS A 501 -26.97 20.62 -0.53
N SER A 502 -26.16 19.85 0.21
CA SER A 502 -25.88 20.15 1.61
C SER A 502 -24.53 19.62 2.06
N ARG A 503 -23.96 20.20 3.12
CA ARG A 503 -22.68 19.81 3.71
C ARG A 503 -21.49 19.88 2.74
N ASN A 504 -21.54 20.78 1.76
CA ASN A 504 -20.41 21.04 0.87
C ASN A 504 -19.61 22.25 1.36
N ASP A 505 -18.31 22.25 1.05
CA ASP A 505 -17.40 23.37 1.28
C ASP A 505 -17.17 24.13 -0.02
N LEU A 506 -17.75 25.32 -0.10
CA LEU A 506 -17.60 26.23 -1.22
C LEU A 506 -16.76 27.42 -0.78
N TYR A 507 -15.53 27.52 -1.26
CA TYR A 507 -14.66 28.65 -0.91
C TYR A 507 -13.62 28.94 -1.98
N GLY A 508 -13.24 30.21 -2.13
CA GLY A 508 -12.25 30.66 -3.10
C GLY A 508 -12.73 30.60 -4.55
N ASN A 509 -14.04 30.55 -4.80
CA ASN A 509 -14.59 30.60 -6.16
C ASN A 509 -14.91 32.05 -6.55
N THR A 510 -15.03 32.35 -7.85
CA THR A 510 -15.47 33.69 -8.29
C THR A 510 -16.99 33.86 -8.08
N LEU A 511 -17.74 32.76 -8.20
CA LEU A 511 -19.16 32.65 -7.92
C LEU A 511 -19.43 31.31 -7.23
N GLY A 512 -20.17 31.32 -6.13
CA GLY A 512 -20.56 30.12 -5.40
C GLY A 512 -21.59 29.30 -6.17
N VAL A 513 -22.88 29.64 -6.02
CA VAL A 513 -23.97 28.94 -6.70
C VAL A 513 -24.80 29.92 -7.52
N GLN A 514 -25.09 29.52 -8.76
CA GLN A 514 -26.05 30.20 -9.62
C GLN A 514 -27.29 29.33 -9.81
N ALA A 515 -28.46 29.85 -9.47
CA ALA A 515 -29.74 29.14 -9.56
C ALA A 515 -30.68 29.70 -10.64
N PRO A 516 -31.75 28.96 -11.01
CA PRO A 516 -32.79 29.45 -11.91
C PRO A 516 -33.53 30.65 -11.30
N SER A 517 -34.21 31.41 -12.16
CA SER A 517 -35.11 32.50 -11.74
C SER A 517 -36.54 32.03 -11.46
N VAL A 518 -36.88 30.79 -11.80
CA VAL A 518 -38.28 30.29 -11.83
C VAL A 518 -38.61 29.38 -10.65
N ILE A 519 -37.64 28.63 -10.14
CA ILE A 519 -37.80 27.70 -9.01
C ILE A 519 -36.82 28.08 -7.89
N THR A 520 -37.23 27.87 -6.64
CA THR A 520 -36.31 28.00 -5.50
C THR A 520 -35.56 26.69 -5.32
N VAL A 521 -34.23 26.77 -5.26
CA VAL A 521 -33.37 25.59 -5.06
C VAL A 521 -32.80 25.60 -3.64
N ALA A 522 -33.07 24.54 -2.88
CA ALA A 522 -32.57 24.38 -1.52
C ALA A 522 -31.09 23.94 -1.54
N VAL A 523 -30.24 24.76 -0.93
CA VAL A 523 -28.80 24.54 -0.73
C VAL A 523 -28.39 24.76 0.75
N PRO A 524 -29.12 24.18 1.73
CA PRO A 524 -28.85 24.43 3.14
C PRO A 524 -27.56 23.74 3.60
N LEU A 525 -27.08 24.13 4.76
CA LEU A 525 -25.98 23.51 5.47
C LEU A 525 -24.71 23.44 4.62
N ASN A 526 -24.44 24.42 3.75
CA ASN A 526 -23.16 24.50 3.05
C ASN A 526 -22.26 25.55 3.73
N TYR A 527 -20.94 25.36 3.70
CA TYR A 527 -19.97 26.38 4.07
C TYR A 527 -19.65 27.23 2.84
N TRP A 528 -19.59 28.55 3.02
CA TRP A 528 -19.45 29.51 1.94
C TRP A 528 -18.16 30.32 2.04
N GLY A 529 -17.13 29.79 2.69
CA GLY A 529 -15.84 30.49 2.85
C GLY A 529 -15.81 31.57 3.94
N SER A 530 -16.92 31.78 4.66
CA SER A 530 -17.03 32.73 5.77
C SER A 530 -18.13 32.31 6.75
N SER A 531 -17.92 32.55 8.04
CA SER A 531 -18.92 32.30 9.09
C SER A 531 -20.19 33.14 8.91
N SER A 532 -20.07 34.30 8.26
CA SER A 532 -21.20 35.17 7.91
C SER A 532 -22.12 34.60 6.81
N GLY A 533 -21.78 33.46 6.22
CA GLY A 533 -22.53 32.88 5.10
C GLY A 533 -22.26 33.57 3.75
N PRO A 534 -23.00 33.17 2.70
CA PRO A 534 -22.80 33.65 1.34
C PRO A 534 -23.27 35.08 1.17
N HIS A 535 -22.66 35.82 0.25
CA HIS A 535 -23.13 37.14 -0.13
C HIS A 535 -24.34 37.04 -1.08
N HIS A 536 -25.49 37.60 -0.68
CA HIS A 536 -26.67 37.73 -1.52
C HIS A 536 -27.23 39.14 -1.41
N GLU A 537 -27.43 39.83 -2.55
CA GLU A 537 -27.79 41.26 -2.63
C GLU A 537 -28.98 41.66 -1.74
N VAL A 538 -30.01 40.81 -1.66
CA VAL A 538 -31.23 41.04 -0.86
C VAL A 538 -31.25 40.27 0.46
N LEU A 539 -31.02 38.95 0.43
CA LEU A 539 -31.25 38.05 1.57
C LEU A 539 -30.10 38.01 2.59
N ASN A 540 -28.86 38.34 2.19
CA ASN A 540 -27.70 38.42 3.09
C ASN A 540 -26.65 39.42 2.56
N PRO A 541 -26.95 40.73 2.54
CA PRO A 541 -26.07 41.74 1.94
C PRO A 541 -24.75 41.92 2.69
N GLU A 542 -24.72 41.62 3.99
CA GLU A 542 -23.52 41.69 4.84
C GLU A 542 -22.68 40.40 4.79
N GLY A 543 -23.17 39.36 4.11
CA GLY A 543 -22.44 38.11 3.91
C GLY A 543 -21.11 38.37 3.19
N ARG A 544 -20.02 37.88 3.76
CA ARG A 544 -18.65 37.97 3.23
C ARG A 544 -18.14 36.69 2.58
N GLY A 545 -18.97 35.64 2.54
CA GLY A 545 -18.66 34.40 1.86
C GLY A 545 -18.82 34.52 0.34
N GLU A 546 -18.84 33.37 -0.32
CA GLU A 546 -19.08 33.22 -1.74
C GLU A 546 -20.32 33.98 -2.22
N ILE A 547 -20.23 34.58 -3.41
CA ILE A 547 -21.36 35.28 -4.04
C ILE A 547 -22.34 34.24 -4.58
N ILE A 548 -23.63 34.43 -4.32
CA ILE A 548 -24.70 33.57 -4.87
C ILE A 548 -25.70 34.38 -5.71
N ARG A 549 -26.37 33.72 -6.66
CA ARG A 549 -27.34 34.35 -7.57
C ARG A 549 -28.57 33.47 -7.81
N GLY A 550 -29.71 34.13 -8.06
CA GLY A 550 -30.98 33.46 -8.38
C GLY A 550 -31.78 33.09 -7.13
N ASN A 551 -32.83 32.29 -7.30
CA ASN A 551 -33.71 31.91 -6.20
C ASN A 551 -33.12 30.72 -5.43
N LEU A 552 -32.33 31.01 -4.40
CA LEU A 552 -31.70 30.00 -3.53
C LEU A 552 -32.25 30.08 -2.11
N ASP A 553 -32.53 28.91 -1.52
CA ASP A 553 -32.72 28.76 -0.09
C ASP A 553 -31.45 28.17 0.53
N PHE A 554 -30.62 29.05 1.13
CA PHE A 554 -29.30 28.72 1.65
C PHE A 554 -29.24 28.71 3.19
N VAL A 555 -30.38 28.80 3.87
CA VAL A 555 -30.49 28.89 5.33
C VAL A 555 -31.00 27.57 5.90
N PRO A 556 -30.45 27.07 7.03
CA PRO A 556 -29.23 27.54 7.69
C PRO A 556 -27.99 27.29 6.82
N TRP A 557 -26.97 28.14 6.89
CA TRP A 557 -25.64 27.84 6.34
C TRP A 557 -24.71 27.35 7.46
N SER A 558 -23.60 26.70 7.09
CA SER A 558 -22.56 26.33 8.06
C SER A 558 -21.58 27.48 8.28
N PRO A 559 -21.28 27.88 9.53
CA PRO A 559 -20.24 28.85 9.80
C PRO A 559 -18.81 28.30 9.65
N TYR A 560 -18.66 26.98 9.58
CA TYR A 560 -17.37 26.29 9.49
C TYR A 560 -17.35 25.31 8.31
N ALA A 561 -16.15 25.11 7.73
CA ALA A 561 -15.95 24.10 6.70
C ALA A 561 -16.18 22.69 7.26
N TYR A 562 -16.83 21.81 6.51
CA TYR A 562 -17.04 20.41 6.84
C TYR A 562 -15.76 19.57 6.69
N ARG A 563 -14.88 19.93 5.75
CA ARG A 563 -13.61 19.27 5.47
C ARG A 563 -12.49 20.31 5.55
N GLY A 564 -11.48 20.04 6.38
CA GLY A 564 -10.33 20.92 6.60
C GLY A 564 -10.38 21.81 7.85
N ASP A 565 -11.46 21.75 8.65
CA ASP A 565 -11.43 22.27 10.03
C ASP A 565 -11.20 21.09 10.99
N ASP A 566 -9.96 20.91 11.42
CA ASP A 566 -9.52 19.91 12.42
C ASP A 566 -9.39 20.55 13.81
N ARG A 567 -9.84 21.81 13.98
CA ARG A 567 -9.77 22.48 15.27
C ARG A 567 -10.77 21.81 16.21
N PRO A 568 -10.32 21.35 17.39
CA PRO A 568 -11.23 20.87 18.41
C PRO A 568 -12.13 22.00 18.90
N PRO A 569 -13.35 21.67 19.36
CA PRO A 569 -14.19 22.61 20.09
C PRO A 569 -13.40 23.34 21.16
N GLU A 570 -13.51 24.67 21.19
CA GLU A 570 -12.99 25.44 22.32
C GLU A 570 -13.85 25.13 23.55
N VAL A 571 -13.23 24.50 24.56
CA VAL A 571 -13.89 24.15 25.81
C VAL A 571 -13.11 24.78 26.95
N ALA A 572 -13.82 25.47 27.85
CA ALA A 572 -13.27 26.02 29.07
C ALA A 572 -14.06 25.54 30.28
N LEU A 573 -13.34 25.31 31.38
CA LEU A 573 -13.89 24.98 32.68
C LEU A 573 -13.23 25.87 33.72
N SER A 574 -14.06 26.59 34.49
CA SER A 574 -13.63 27.41 35.60
C SER A 574 -14.23 26.88 36.90
N LEU A 575 -13.37 26.71 37.90
CA LEU A 575 -13.71 26.27 39.26
C LEU A 575 -13.40 27.41 40.25
N PRO A 576 -14.07 27.46 41.41
CA PRO A 576 -13.68 28.34 42.51
C PRO A 576 -12.21 28.13 42.91
N ALA A 577 -11.50 29.22 43.16
CA ALA A 577 -10.10 29.17 43.56
C ALA A 577 -9.93 28.72 45.02
N GLY A 578 -8.97 27.84 45.29
CA GLY A 578 -8.56 27.45 46.64
C GLY A 578 -9.20 26.15 47.16
N ILE A 579 -9.30 26.06 48.49
CA ILE A 579 -9.86 24.88 49.20
C ILE A 579 -11.34 25.13 49.43
N TRP A 580 -12.19 24.20 48.97
CA TRP A 580 -13.62 24.27 49.20
C TRP A 580 -13.95 23.76 50.60
N ARG A 581 -14.54 24.62 51.44
CA ARG A 581 -14.84 24.34 52.86
C ARG A 581 -16.33 24.30 53.15
N GLU A 582 -17.13 24.70 52.16
CA GLU A 582 -18.57 24.84 52.32
C GLU A 582 -19.26 23.50 52.10
N ARG A 583 -20.41 23.31 52.77
CA ARG A 583 -21.32 22.18 52.50
C ARG A 583 -22.30 22.48 51.36
N GLU A 584 -22.14 23.64 50.72
CA GLU A 584 -22.96 24.08 49.60
C GLU A 584 -22.48 23.43 48.29
N PRO A 585 -23.36 23.32 47.27
CA PRO A 585 -22.98 22.84 45.96
C PRO A 585 -21.83 23.66 45.36
N LEU A 586 -20.87 22.98 44.76
CA LEU A 586 -19.73 23.61 44.09
C LEU A 586 -20.19 24.18 42.74
N PRO A 587 -20.08 25.49 42.50
CA PRO A 587 -20.40 26.07 41.20
C PRO A 587 -19.29 25.77 40.19
N LEU A 588 -19.67 25.43 38.97
CA LEU A 588 -18.80 25.12 37.83
C LEU A 588 -19.24 26.00 36.67
N GLU A 589 -18.35 26.84 36.14
CA GLU A 589 -18.62 27.58 34.91
C GLU A 589 -18.01 26.85 33.72
N ILE A 590 -18.85 26.43 32.79
CA ILE A 590 -18.46 25.70 31.58
C ILE A 590 -18.77 26.57 30.38
N SER A 591 -17.79 26.77 29.52
CA SER A 591 -18.00 27.44 28.23
C SER A 591 -17.59 26.51 27.09
N VAL A 592 -18.41 26.48 26.04
CA VAL A 592 -18.13 25.81 24.78
C VAL A 592 -18.30 26.87 23.67
N GLY A 593 -17.32 26.98 22.78
CA GLY A 593 -17.24 28.02 21.73
C GLY A 593 -18.44 28.08 20.78
N GLU A 594 -18.43 29.02 19.82
CA GLU A 594 -19.57 29.30 18.91
C GLU A 594 -19.92 28.20 17.88
N GLU A 595 -19.51 26.97 18.12
CA GLU A 595 -19.70 25.84 17.21
C GLU A 595 -21.17 25.41 17.17
N LEU A 596 -21.84 25.67 16.05
CA LEU A 596 -23.28 25.39 15.87
C LEU A 596 -23.63 23.90 15.68
N LEU A 597 -22.65 22.98 15.70
CA LEU A 597 -22.85 21.56 15.38
C LEU A 597 -21.99 20.65 16.29
N LEU A 598 -22.22 20.70 17.60
CA LEU A 598 -21.69 19.70 18.54
C LEU A 598 -22.47 18.37 18.37
N ASP A 599 -21.77 17.24 18.44
CA ASP A 599 -22.38 15.90 18.49
C ASP A 599 -22.74 15.53 19.94
N ARG A 600 -21.80 15.76 20.88
CA ARG A 600 -22.02 15.56 22.31
C ARG A 600 -21.12 16.41 23.19
N VAL A 601 -21.58 16.70 24.40
CA VAL A 601 -20.79 17.31 25.48
C VAL A 601 -20.87 16.40 26.72
N GLU A 602 -19.74 16.07 27.33
CA GLU A 602 -19.66 15.15 28.48
C GLU A 602 -18.80 15.73 29.60
N LEU A 603 -19.38 15.84 30.80
CA LEU A 603 -18.69 16.17 32.05
C LEU A 603 -18.50 14.88 32.86
N VAL A 604 -17.26 14.59 33.30
CA VAL A 604 -16.94 13.47 34.19
C VAL A 604 -16.19 14.00 35.41
N VAL A 605 -16.55 13.51 36.59
CA VAL A 605 -15.94 13.88 37.87
C VAL A 605 -15.17 12.70 38.44
N TYR A 606 -13.91 12.93 38.78
CA TYR A 606 -13.00 11.96 39.36
C TYR A 606 -12.75 12.30 40.82
N GLY A 607 -12.88 11.30 41.70
CA GLY A 607 -12.61 11.44 43.13
C GLY A 607 -11.12 11.23 43.50
N PRO A 608 -10.80 11.29 44.80
CA PRO A 608 -9.42 11.34 45.29
C PRO A 608 -8.55 10.11 44.98
N ARG A 609 -9.16 8.96 44.64
CA ARG A 609 -8.45 7.72 44.27
C ARG A 609 -8.45 7.49 42.75
N GLY A 610 -8.78 8.52 41.96
CA GLY A 610 -8.83 8.46 40.50
C GLY A 610 -10.07 7.77 39.92
N GLN A 611 -11.03 7.39 40.76
CA GLN A 611 -12.28 6.75 40.35
C GLN A 611 -13.29 7.78 39.84
N ALA A 612 -14.06 7.43 38.80
CA ALA A 612 -15.20 8.24 38.38
C ALA A 612 -16.30 8.20 39.45
N VAL A 613 -16.70 9.35 39.97
CA VAL A 613 -17.72 9.50 41.02
C VAL A 613 -19.04 10.09 40.49
N GLY A 614 -19.05 10.61 39.27
CA GLY A 614 -20.25 11.07 38.58
C GLY A 614 -19.98 11.56 37.16
N SER A 615 -21.03 11.66 36.35
CA SER A 615 -20.97 12.25 35.02
C SER A 615 -22.29 12.88 34.60
N ARG A 616 -22.23 13.76 33.59
CA ARG A 616 -23.38 14.30 32.86
C ARG A 616 -23.06 14.32 31.36
N LEU A 617 -24.02 13.96 30.53
CA LEU A 617 -23.90 13.89 29.08
C LEU A 617 -25.04 14.70 28.47
N TRP A 618 -24.71 15.50 27.46
CA TRP A 618 -25.64 16.25 26.62
C TRP A 618 -25.41 15.86 25.16
N TRP A 619 -26.48 15.66 24.41
CA TRP A 619 -26.42 15.51 22.95
C TRP A 619 -26.51 16.87 22.25
N GLY A 620 -26.05 16.96 21.01
CA GLY A 620 -25.81 18.21 20.28
C GLY A 620 -26.92 19.27 20.32
N ASP A 621 -28.19 18.86 20.35
CA ASP A 621 -29.35 19.74 20.41
C ASP A 621 -29.76 20.15 21.83
N GLU A 622 -29.20 19.51 22.86
CA GLU A 622 -29.46 19.79 24.27
C GLU A 622 -28.54 20.89 24.83
N TRP A 623 -27.40 21.18 24.18
CA TRP A 623 -26.45 22.23 24.57
C TRP A 623 -26.75 23.53 23.84
N VAL A 624 -27.59 24.39 24.44
CA VAL A 624 -28.18 25.57 23.75
C VAL A 624 -27.45 26.89 24.06
N ALA A 625 -26.56 26.93 25.05
CA ALA A 625 -25.89 28.16 25.50
C ALA A 625 -24.36 28.05 25.43
N GLN A 626 -23.68 29.11 24.98
CA GLN A 626 -22.21 29.19 24.90
C GLN A 626 -21.53 29.07 26.27
N THR A 627 -22.19 29.52 27.34
CA THR A 627 -21.70 29.39 28.73
C THR A 627 -22.83 28.94 29.64
N GLN A 628 -22.56 27.97 30.50
CA GLN A 628 -23.49 27.45 31.51
C GLN A 628 -22.81 27.41 32.88
N ILE A 629 -23.58 27.73 33.93
CA ILE A 629 -23.17 27.55 35.32
C ILE A 629 -23.90 26.32 35.85
N LEU A 630 -23.15 25.33 36.33
CA LEU A 630 -23.68 24.12 36.95
C LEU A 630 -23.34 24.10 38.44
N GLU A 631 -24.27 23.61 39.25
CA GLU A 631 -24.03 23.31 40.66
C GLU A 631 -23.80 21.80 40.85
N TRP A 632 -22.70 21.44 41.49
CA TRP A 632 -22.34 20.05 41.81
C TRP A 632 -22.44 19.79 43.30
N GLU A 633 -23.31 18.86 43.70
CA GLU A 633 -23.52 18.50 45.09
C GLU A 633 -22.26 17.91 45.74
N THR A 634 -21.82 18.49 46.85
CA THR A 634 -20.61 18.08 47.59
C THR A 634 -20.92 17.49 48.98
N ALA A 635 -22.18 17.50 49.41
CA ALA A 635 -22.60 17.16 50.77
C ALA A 635 -22.14 15.75 51.20
N ASP A 636 -22.23 14.77 50.30
CA ASP A 636 -21.93 13.36 50.57
C ASP A 636 -20.51 12.93 50.12
N LEU A 637 -19.72 13.86 49.58
CA LEU A 637 -18.35 13.56 49.15
C LEU A 637 -17.41 13.42 50.35
N GLU A 638 -16.32 12.66 50.23
CA GLU A 638 -15.28 12.59 51.25
C GLU A 638 -14.27 13.73 51.05
N ASP A 639 -13.47 14.06 52.06
CA ASP A 639 -12.42 15.07 51.90
C ASP A 639 -11.31 14.54 50.98
N GLY A 640 -10.77 15.42 50.12
CA GLY A 640 -9.77 15.07 49.13
C GLY A 640 -9.92 15.82 47.80
N SER A 641 -9.06 15.49 46.84
CA SER A 641 -9.00 16.17 45.54
C SER A 641 -10.04 15.60 44.57
N TYR A 642 -10.89 16.48 44.04
CA TYR A 642 -11.87 16.15 43.00
C TYR A 642 -11.52 16.86 41.71
N CYS A 643 -11.39 16.11 40.62
CA CYS A 643 -11.05 16.63 39.30
C CYS A 643 -12.23 16.49 38.34
N PHE A 644 -12.63 17.60 37.76
CA PHE A 644 -13.71 17.72 36.79
C PHE A 644 -13.09 17.78 35.40
N ARG A 645 -13.59 16.95 34.49
CA ARG A 645 -13.18 16.94 33.08
C ARG A 645 -14.41 17.14 32.21
N ILE A 646 -14.40 18.19 31.41
CA ILE A 646 -15.40 18.43 30.39
C ILE A 646 -14.79 18.09 29.02
N SER A 647 -15.58 17.47 28.15
CA SER A 647 -15.22 17.24 26.77
C SER A 647 -16.39 17.56 25.85
N ALA A 648 -16.10 18.16 24.70
CA ALA A 648 -17.08 18.39 23.65
C ALA A 648 -16.57 17.74 22.37
N VAL A 649 -17.46 17.09 21.64
CA VAL A 649 -17.17 16.44 20.36
C VAL A 649 -18.00 17.14 19.30
N ASP A 650 -17.36 17.64 18.25
CA ASP A 650 -18.06 18.22 17.11
C ASP A 650 -18.65 17.14 16.18
N GLY A 651 -19.44 17.55 15.18
CA GLY A 651 -19.99 16.66 14.16
C GLY A 651 -18.94 15.92 13.28
N LYS A 652 -17.64 16.16 13.48
CA LYS A 652 -16.53 15.48 12.79
C LYS A 652 -15.77 14.50 13.69
N GLY A 653 -16.03 14.50 15.00
CA GLY A 653 -15.30 13.69 15.98
C GLY A 653 -14.10 14.40 16.60
N ASN A 654 -13.83 15.67 16.27
CA ASN A 654 -12.80 16.45 16.96
C ASN A 654 -13.24 16.66 18.41
N THR A 655 -12.33 16.44 19.36
CA THR A 655 -12.67 16.48 20.79
C THR A 655 -11.93 17.61 21.50
N GLY A 656 -12.67 18.65 21.90
CA GLY A 656 -12.21 19.67 22.81
C GLY A 656 -12.29 19.19 24.26
N ARG A 657 -11.33 19.56 25.11
CA ARG A 657 -11.33 19.17 26.54
C ARG A 657 -10.81 20.28 27.43
N ALA A 658 -11.39 20.38 28.61
CA ALA A 658 -10.83 21.14 29.72
C ALA A 658 -10.95 20.32 31.01
N GLU A 659 -10.00 20.52 31.92
CA GLU A 659 -10.04 19.91 33.24
C GLU A 659 -9.60 20.89 34.32
N GLY A 660 -10.12 20.68 35.52
CA GLY A 660 -9.79 21.46 36.70
C GLY A 660 -10.02 20.62 37.95
N CYS A 661 -9.25 20.86 39.00
CA CYS A 661 -9.42 20.17 40.27
C CYS A 661 -9.69 21.15 41.41
N VAL A 662 -10.44 20.70 42.40
CA VAL A 662 -10.69 21.39 43.66
C VAL A 662 -10.34 20.46 44.82
N LEU A 663 -9.76 21.01 45.88
CA LEU A 663 -9.53 20.28 47.12
C LEU A 663 -10.70 20.52 48.06
N LEU A 664 -11.38 19.46 48.48
CA LEU A 664 -12.42 19.49 49.50
C LEU A 664 -11.80 19.17 50.87
N ASP A 665 -11.93 20.09 51.83
CA ASP A 665 -11.44 19.90 53.19
C ASP A 665 -12.37 20.56 54.22
N ARG A 666 -12.96 19.73 55.07
CA ARG A 666 -13.99 20.10 56.05
C ARG A 666 -13.66 19.59 57.45
N HIS A 667 -12.49 19.00 57.65
CA HIS A 667 -12.11 18.42 58.92
C HIS A 667 -10.81 19.03 59.45
N PRO A 668 -10.67 19.18 60.77
CA PRO A 668 -9.40 19.58 61.36
C PRO A 668 -8.33 18.50 61.23
N PRO A 669 -7.04 18.89 61.33
CA PRO A 669 -5.95 17.94 61.33
C PRO A 669 -6.13 16.87 62.39
N SER A 670 -5.86 15.63 62.01
CA SER A 670 -6.10 14.46 62.84
C SER A 670 -4.83 13.66 63.07
N ARG A 671 -4.89 12.69 64.01
CA ARG A 671 -3.78 11.78 64.33
C ARG A 671 -2.45 12.47 64.65
N GLY A 672 -2.49 13.67 65.24
CA GLY A 672 -1.25 14.39 65.52
C GLY A 672 -0.40 13.74 66.61
N TRP A 673 0.91 13.93 66.51
CA TRP A 673 1.91 13.35 67.40
C TRP A 673 2.95 14.40 67.83
N ILE A 674 3.58 14.12 68.97
CA ILE A 674 4.74 14.84 69.49
C ILE A 674 5.64 13.86 70.25
N TYR A 675 6.92 13.83 69.92
CA TYR A 675 7.96 13.08 70.61
C TYR A 675 8.99 14.05 71.17
N ILE A 676 9.36 13.88 72.44
CA ILE A 676 10.41 14.67 73.09
C ILE A 676 11.69 13.83 73.12
N ASN A 677 12.79 14.35 72.58
CA ASN A 677 14.07 13.63 72.38
C ASN A 677 13.88 12.25 71.70
N GLY A 678 13.01 12.16 70.69
CA GLY A 678 12.72 10.87 70.04
C GLY A 678 11.94 9.86 70.90
N GLY A 679 11.34 10.30 72.02
CA GLY A 679 10.47 9.47 72.88
C GLY A 679 11.13 8.98 74.18
N GLU A 680 12.22 9.61 74.62
CA GLU A 680 12.86 9.28 75.89
C GLU A 680 11.93 9.49 77.09
N GLU A 681 12.02 8.62 78.10
CA GLU A 681 11.21 8.73 79.33
C GLU A 681 11.72 9.84 80.27
N LYS A 682 13.02 10.17 80.18
CA LYS A 682 13.69 11.11 81.09
C LYS A 682 14.70 11.98 80.36
N THR A 683 14.90 13.20 80.85
CA THR A 683 15.96 14.11 80.38
C THR A 683 16.59 14.84 81.55
N SER A 684 17.89 15.10 81.47
CA SER A 684 18.61 15.98 82.38
C SER A 684 18.75 17.42 81.84
N SER A 685 18.31 17.66 80.60
CA SER A 685 18.34 18.96 79.94
C SER A 685 16.95 19.60 79.88
N LEU A 686 16.89 20.90 80.16
CA LEU A 686 15.67 21.70 79.92
C LEU A 686 15.49 22.03 78.43
N THR A 687 16.56 21.96 77.62
CA THR A 687 16.49 22.09 76.17
C THR A 687 16.33 20.70 75.56
N VAL A 688 15.24 20.49 74.83
CA VAL A 688 14.85 19.21 74.21
C VAL A 688 14.55 19.39 72.73
N GLU A 689 14.65 18.31 71.96
CA GLU A 689 14.18 18.28 70.57
C GLU A 689 12.75 17.72 70.52
N LEU A 690 11.86 18.41 69.81
CA LEU A 690 10.51 17.95 69.54
C LEU A 690 10.42 17.46 68.10
N THR A 691 9.89 16.26 67.89
CA THR A 691 9.44 15.76 66.58
C THR A 691 7.93 15.69 66.57
N LEU A 692 7.28 16.36 65.64
CA LEU A 692 5.85 16.64 65.70
C LEU A 692 5.21 16.68 64.31
N GLY A 693 3.93 16.34 64.22
CA GLY A 693 3.18 16.35 62.97
C GLY A 693 1.73 15.93 63.15
N ALA A 694 0.95 16.02 62.08
CA ALA A 694 -0.43 15.57 61.99
C ALA A 694 -0.78 15.17 60.55
N GLU A 695 -1.84 14.38 60.39
CA GLU A 695 -2.39 13.99 59.10
C GLU A 695 -3.55 14.91 58.73
N ASP A 696 -3.52 15.47 57.51
CA ASP A 696 -4.61 16.28 56.97
C ASP A 696 -4.57 16.30 55.42
N VAL A 697 -5.72 16.48 54.76
CA VAL A 697 -5.83 16.48 53.28
C VAL A 697 -5.35 17.77 52.62
N SER A 698 -5.45 18.92 53.31
CA SER A 698 -4.87 20.19 52.85
C SER A 698 -3.47 20.43 53.38
N GLY A 699 -3.00 19.54 54.25
CA GLY A 699 -1.66 19.56 54.83
C GLY A 699 -1.53 20.64 55.91
N ILE A 700 -0.50 20.50 56.75
CA ILE A 700 -0.34 21.37 57.92
C ILE A 700 0.39 22.67 57.53
N ALA A 701 -0.27 23.81 57.76
CA ALA A 701 0.27 25.13 57.44
C ALA A 701 0.98 25.77 58.64
N GLU A 702 0.38 25.70 59.82
CA GLU A 702 0.87 26.32 61.05
C GLU A 702 0.83 25.35 62.24
N MET A 703 1.63 25.65 63.26
CA MET A 703 1.63 24.95 64.54
C MET A 703 1.72 25.94 65.70
N MET A 704 1.22 25.52 66.85
CA MET A 704 1.36 26.25 68.11
C MET A 704 1.91 25.28 69.15
N VAL A 705 3.09 25.57 69.69
CA VAL A 705 3.76 24.76 70.71
C VAL A 705 3.88 25.58 72.00
N ARG A 706 3.56 24.98 73.15
CA ARG A 706 3.71 25.62 74.48
C ARG A 706 4.02 24.60 75.57
N ASN A 707 4.60 25.01 76.69
CA ASN A 707 4.57 24.16 77.88
C ASN A 707 3.15 24.18 78.47
N GLU A 708 2.74 23.09 79.12
CA GLU A 708 1.38 22.98 79.66
C GLU A 708 1.05 24.07 80.69
N GLU A 709 2.06 24.49 81.46
CA GLU A 709 1.96 25.54 82.48
C GLU A 709 1.82 26.94 81.87
N ASP A 710 2.18 27.12 80.59
CA ASP A 710 2.06 28.40 79.90
C ASP A 710 0.60 28.69 79.54
N ALA A 711 0.13 29.89 79.88
CA ALA A 711 -1.26 30.29 79.69
C ALA A 711 -1.67 30.41 78.22
N GLN A 712 -0.73 30.71 77.30
CA GLN A 712 -0.98 30.87 75.87
C GLN A 712 0.25 30.47 75.05
N GLY A 713 0.05 29.95 73.83
CA GLY A 713 1.09 29.76 72.82
C GLY A 713 0.87 30.68 71.61
N GLU A 714 1.86 30.79 70.73
CA GLU A 714 1.77 31.56 69.48
C GLU A 714 1.73 30.63 68.26
N TRP A 715 1.00 31.03 67.22
CA TRP A 715 0.98 30.34 65.93
C TRP A 715 2.23 30.69 65.14
N GLU A 716 2.87 29.68 64.57
CA GLU A 716 4.04 29.82 63.70
C GLU A 716 3.95 28.86 62.50
N PRO A 717 4.71 29.08 61.42
CA PRO A 717 4.76 28.14 60.30
C PRO A 717 5.16 26.73 60.74
N TYR A 718 4.45 25.72 60.23
CA TYR A 718 4.69 24.33 60.59
C TYR A 718 6.13 23.88 60.28
N ARG A 719 6.74 23.19 61.26
CA ARG A 719 8.04 22.52 61.12
C ARG A 719 7.99 21.16 61.82
N PRO A 720 8.41 20.06 61.18
CA PRO A 720 8.31 18.73 61.76
C PRO A 720 9.29 18.49 62.93
N VAL A 721 10.33 19.33 63.06
CA VAL A 721 11.33 19.25 64.14
C VAL A 721 11.58 20.65 64.71
N ARG A 722 11.64 20.75 66.05
CA ARG A 722 11.85 22.01 66.77
C ARG A 722 12.65 21.81 68.05
N ILE A 723 13.65 22.65 68.30
CA ILE A 723 14.31 22.75 69.61
C ILE A 723 13.41 23.56 70.55
N TRP A 724 13.15 23.04 71.74
CA TRP A 724 12.19 23.59 72.70
C TRP A 724 12.77 23.65 74.11
N GLU A 725 12.32 24.63 74.89
CA GLU A 725 12.73 24.82 76.28
C GLU A 725 11.57 24.45 77.23
N LEU A 726 11.79 23.43 78.06
CA LEU A 726 10.83 22.96 79.06
C LEU A 726 10.77 23.92 80.26
N SER A 727 9.62 23.97 80.94
CA SER A 727 9.46 24.79 82.15
C SER A 727 10.54 24.49 83.22
N PRO A 728 11.24 25.50 83.76
CA PRO A 728 12.24 25.30 84.80
C PRO A 728 11.59 24.87 86.13
N GLY A 729 12.25 24.01 86.91
CA GLY A 729 11.73 23.57 88.21
C GLY A 729 12.41 22.32 88.77
N PRO A 730 11.95 21.80 89.93
CA PRO A 730 12.49 20.57 90.52
C PRO A 730 12.21 19.34 89.64
N ALA A 731 12.87 18.21 89.96
CA ALA A 731 12.67 16.96 89.24
C ALA A 731 11.17 16.59 89.15
N GLY A 732 10.68 16.22 87.96
CA GLY A 732 9.28 15.91 87.74
C GLY A 732 8.87 15.90 86.27
N LEU A 733 7.63 15.50 86.01
CA LEU A 733 7.06 15.47 84.66
C LEU A 733 6.96 16.90 84.08
N ARG A 734 7.38 17.07 82.83
CA ARG A 734 7.18 18.27 82.01
C ARG A 734 6.35 17.90 80.80
N ARG A 735 5.28 18.65 80.53
CA ARG A 735 4.40 18.41 79.37
C ARG A 735 4.48 19.56 78.38
N VAL A 736 4.62 19.21 77.11
CA VAL A 736 4.54 20.13 75.97
C VAL A 736 3.25 19.84 75.23
N ILE A 737 2.51 20.90 74.91
CA ILE A 737 1.25 20.85 74.17
C ILE A 737 1.47 21.43 72.78
N VAL A 738 0.95 20.75 71.75
CA VAL A 738 0.90 21.23 70.38
C VAL A 738 -0.52 21.27 69.83
N ARG A 739 -0.83 22.29 69.03
CA ARG A 739 -1.97 22.32 68.10
C ARG A 739 -1.47 22.58 66.69
N PHE A 740 -2.17 22.04 65.70
CA PHE A 740 -1.88 22.23 64.28
C PHE A 740 -3.02 23.01 63.62
N ARG A 741 -2.68 23.79 62.60
CA ARG A 741 -3.65 24.40 61.69
C ARG A 741 -3.28 24.04 60.26
N ASP A 742 -4.24 23.52 59.51
CA ASP A 742 -4.02 23.13 58.10
C ASP A 742 -4.15 24.30 57.11
N GLY A 743 -3.96 23.98 55.83
CA GLY A 743 -4.19 24.89 54.71
C GLY A 743 -5.66 25.35 54.60
N ALA A 744 -6.59 24.54 55.10
CA ALA A 744 -8.02 24.87 55.25
C ALA A 744 -8.32 25.74 56.50
N GLY A 745 -7.31 26.11 57.28
CA GLY A 745 -7.46 26.93 58.49
C GLY A 745 -8.18 26.23 59.65
N TRP A 746 -8.47 24.94 59.58
CA TRP A 746 -9.02 24.19 60.70
C TRP A 746 -7.93 23.93 61.74
N VAL A 747 -8.32 23.89 63.02
CA VAL A 747 -7.39 23.74 64.14
C VAL A 747 -7.60 22.38 64.80
N SER A 748 -6.52 21.63 65.00
CA SER A 748 -6.54 20.33 65.67
C SER A 748 -6.91 20.44 67.15
N GLU A 749 -7.26 19.31 67.76
CA GLU A 749 -7.27 19.18 69.21
C GLU A 749 -5.85 19.37 69.80
N GLU A 750 -5.78 19.59 71.12
CA GLU A 750 -4.50 19.64 71.83
C GLU A 750 -3.88 18.25 71.94
N ILE A 751 -2.64 18.14 71.51
CA ILE A 751 -1.84 16.92 71.65
C ILE A 751 -0.73 17.23 72.65
N ALA A 752 -0.55 16.37 73.65
CA ALA A 752 0.44 16.58 74.69
C ALA A 752 1.42 15.41 74.76
N ALA A 753 2.72 15.71 74.93
CA ALA A 753 3.74 14.74 75.30
C ALA A 753 4.40 15.16 76.61
N GLY A 754 4.80 14.17 77.41
CA GLY A 754 5.48 14.40 78.68
C GLY A 754 6.83 13.71 78.75
N ILE A 755 7.81 14.35 79.39
CA ILE A 755 9.10 13.76 79.73
C ILE A 755 9.42 14.04 81.21
N VAL A 756 10.05 13.11 81.91
CA VAL A 756 10.45 13.35 83.30
C VAL A 756 11.80 14.08 83.33
N PHE A 757 11.78 15.34 83.75
CA PHE A 757 13.00 16.10 83.98
C PHE A 757 13.65 15.64 85.29
N ASP A 758 14.89 15.16 85.23
CA ASP A 758 15.69 14.77 86.39
C ASP A 758 17.10 15.39 86.31
N PRO A 759 17.32 16.56 86.96
CA PRO A 759 18.59 17.27 86.91
C PRO A 759 19.74 16.53 87.63
N GLY A 760 19.45 15.46 88.37
CA GLY A 760 20.44 14.60 89.02
C GLY A 760 20.86 13.39 88.17
N HIS A 761 20.24 13.18 87.01
CA HIS A 761 20.54 12.04 86.14
C HIS A 761 21.78 12.32 85.27
N SER A 762 22.89 11.63 85.55
CA SER A 762 24.05 11.59 84.68
C SER A 762 23.82 10.59 83.53
N GLY A 763 23.22 11.04 82.44
CA GLY A 763 23.22 10.34 81.16
C GLY A 763 24.56 10.51 80.45
N GLY A 764 25.65 10.03 81.06
CA GLY A 764 26.96 9.93 80.43
C GLY A 764 27.06 8.59 79.71
N GLY A 765 27.07 8.61 78.39
CA GLY A 765 27.59 7.51 77.60
C GLY A 765 29.12 7.54 77.62
N GLU A 766 29.74 6.56 78.28
CA GLU A 766 31.15 6.14 78.15
C GLU A 766 31.14 4.62 78.44
N HIS A 767 31.91 3.71 77.84
CA HIS A 767 32.87 3.63 76.73
C HIS A 767 33.27 2.14 76.58
N GLY A 768 33.72 1.69 75.41
CA GLY A 768 34.87 0.77 75.30
C GLY A 768 34.63 -0.74 75.06
N GLU A 769 34.73 -1.13 73.79
CA GLU A 769 35.62 -2.14 73.16
C GLU A 769 35.98 -3.51 73.79
N THR A 770 36.32 -4.43 72.84
CA THR A 770 37.00 -5.75 72.89
C THR A 770 36.19 -7.00 73.26
N GLU A 771 36.46 -8.20 72.75
CA GLU A 771 36.81 -8.73 71.41
C GLU A 771 36.58 -10.27 71.51
N GLU A 772 36.36 -10.94 70.38
CA GLU A 772 36.54 -12.39 70.11
C GLU A 772 35.77 -13.48 70.90
N GLY A 773 35.09 -14.36 70.14
CA GLY A 773 35.43 -15.79 70.21
C GLY A 773 34.35 -16.79 70.62
N ASP A 774 33.99 -17.65 69.65
CA ASP A 774 33.51 -19.03 69.74
C ASP A 774 32.02 -19.40 69.91
N LYS A 775 31.58 -20.23 68.92
CA LYS A 775 30.43 -21.15 68.88
C LYS A 775 30.67 -22.35 69.83
N PRO A 776 29.78 -23.38 69.99
CA PRO A 776 28.46 -23.63 69.38
C PRO A 776 27.35 -24.12 70.36
N GLY A 777 26.11 -24.20 69.85
CA GLY A 777 25.29 -25.43 69.94
C GLY A 777 24.15 -25.51 70.98
N GLY A 778 22.97 -25.93 70.50
CA GLY A 778 22.26 -27.04 71.14
C GLY A 778 20.90 -26.78 71.81
N GLU A 779 19.83 -27.01 71.04
CA GLU A 779 18.56 -27.67 71.40
C GLU A 779 17.53 -26.97 72.33
N GLY A 780 16.29 -26.91 71.83
CA GLY A 780 15.08 -26.42 72.52
C GLY A 780 14.51 -27.41 73.56
N PRO A 781 13.22 -27.30 74.00
CA PRO A 781 12.07 -27.15 73.09
C PRO A 781 10.86 -26.31 73.59
N MET A 782 9.91 -26.09 72.65
CA MET A 782 8.44 -25.91 72.77
C MET A 782 7.93 -24.64 73.49
N GLY A 783 7.07 -23.78 72.92
CA GLY A 783 6.05 -23.89 71.86
C GLY A 783 4.74 -23.29 72.43
N GLY A 784 3.92 -22.48 71.78
CA GLY A 784 3.91 -21.85 70.47
C GLY A 784 2.59 -21.07 70.27
N LYS A 785 2.49 -20.43 69.09
CA LYS A 785 1.27 -19.90 68.41
C LYS A 785 0.68 -18.62 69.03
N LYS A 786 0.43 -17.52 68.30
CA LYS A 786 0.02 -17.32 66.89
C LYS A 786 0.29 -15.86 66.45
N ASN A 787 0.65 -15.71 65.18
CA ASN A 787 0.62 -14.50 64.32
C ASN A 787 -0.82 -14.01 64.07
N PRO A 788 -1.06 -12.93 63.28
CA PRO A 788 -0.24 -11.75 62.97
C PRO A 788 -1.06 -10.42 62.90
N GLY A 789 -0.39 -9.29 62.63
CA GLY A 789 -1.06 -8.11 62.09
C GLY A 789 -0.13 -6.95 61.75
N LYS A 790 0.23 -6.85 60.46
CA LYS A 790 0.49 -5.67 59.59
C LYS A 790 1.15 -4.44 60.25
N GLY A 791 2.29 -3.95 59.77
CA GLY A 791 2.53 -3.36 58.44
C GLY A 791 3.05 -1.94 58.72
N GLU A 792 4.27 -1.60 58.30
CA GLU A 792 4.51 -0.63 57.20
C GLU A 792 4.03 0.80 57.55
N PHE A 793 4.80 1.89 57.50
CA PHE A 793 6.00 2.21 56.74
C PHE A 793 6.53 3.58 57.22
N ALA A 794 7.80 3.86 56.88
CA ALA A 794 8.36 5.19 56.60
C ALA A 794 8.54 6.15 57.81
N ASN A 795 9.49 7.08 57.84
CA ASN A 795 9.96 7.88 56.72
C ASN A 795 11.30 8.58 57.02
N GLU A 796 11.98 8.96 55.93
CA GLU A 796 12.84 10.14 55.70
C GLU A 796 13.76 10.69 56.81
N HIS A 797 15.01 11.04 56.44
CA HIS A 797 15.41 12.46 56.30
C HIS A 797 16.81 12.66 55.68
N LYS A 798 16.91 13.75 54.91
CA LYS A 798 18.07 14.55 54.41
C LYS A 798 18.98 15.07 55.56
N PRO A 799 20.01 15.96 55.38
CA PRO A 799 20.86 16.35 54.23
C PRO A 799 22.37 16.63 54.58
N GLN A 800 23.11 17.14 53.59
CA GLN A 800 24.07 18.28 53.63
C GLN A 800 25.61 18.08 53.68
N ALA A 801 26.23 18.71 52.66
CA ALA A 801 27.36 19.65 52.68
C ALA A 801 28.82 19.15 52.54
N GLY A 802 29.56 19.83 51.63
CA GLY A 802 31.00 20.12 51.81
C GLY A 802 31.96 19.70 50.69
N ARG A 803 32.37 20.68 49.86
CA ARG A 803 33.52 20.71 48.91
C ARG A 803 34.90 20.50 49.62
N PRO A 804 36.11 20.55 48.97
CA PRO A 804 36.52 20.81 47.56
C PRO A 804 37.69 19.92 47.03
N SER A 805 38.23 20.31 45.86
CA SER A 805 39.61 20.08 45.33
C SER A 805 39.77 18.83 44.47
N ASP A 806 40.58 18.77 43.41
CA ASP A 806 41.21 19.72 42.50
C ASP A 806 41.88 18.83 41.43
N GLN A 807 42.19 19.41 40.28
CA GLN A 807 43.33 19.04 39.40
C GLN A 807 43.25 17.81 38.48
N ASP A 808 43.20 18.17 37.20
CA ASP A 808 44.25 17.93 36.21
C ASP A 808 44.53 16.52 35.67
N ALA A 809 44.19 16.41 34.39
CA ALA A 809 45.14 16.21 33.30
C ALA A 809 45.62 14.79 32.96
N SER A 810 45.20 14.41 31.75
CA SER A 810 46.07 14.08 30.61
C SER A 810 46.72 12.69 30.52
N GLY A 811 46.72 12.22 29.27
CA GLY A 811 47.54 11.11 28.76
C GLY A 811 46.81 9.77 28.84
N GLY A 812 46.44 9.09 27.76
CA GLY A 812 46.95 9.10 26.39
C GLY A 812 47.53 7.71 26.09
N ILE A 813 47.16 7.16 24.91
CA ILE A 813 47.93 6.21 24.09
C ILE A 813 48.06 4.79 24.70
N ALA A 814 47.94 3.65 24.02
CA ALA A 814 47.46 3.18 22.73
C ALA A 814 47.61 1.64 22.73
N LEU A 815 46.82 0.97 21.88
CA LEU A 815 47.12 -0.26 21.11
C LEU A 815 47.54 -1.59 21.80
N GLY A 816 46.93 -2.67 21.32
CA GLY A 816 47.32 -4.08 21.50
C GLY A 816 46.08 -4.99 21.52
N GLU A 817 45.52 -5.36 20.37
CA GLU A 817 45.79 -6.60 19.60
C GLU A 817 45.34 -7.91 20.29
N GLU A 818 44.39 -8.55 19.60
CA GLU A 818 44.13 -9.99 19.41
C GLU A 818 44.33 -11.00 20.56
N SER A 819 43.26 -11.74 20.88
CA SER A 819 43.07 -13.14 20.42
C SER A 819 42.25 -13.99 21.39
N SER A 820 41.65 -15.04 20.80
CA SER A 820 41.24 -16.32 21.37
C SER A 820 39.80 -16.49 21.88
N GLU A 821 39.11 -17.35 21.12
CA GLU A 821 37.99 -18.19 21.53
C GLU A 821 38.35 -18.99 22.80
N ASP A 822 37.45 -19.06 23.77
CA ASP A 822 37.11 -20.35 24.36
C ASP A 822 35.70 -20.35 24.98
N THR A 823 35.16 -21.55 24.90
CA THR A 823 33.84 -22.07 25.19
C THR A 823 33.50 -22.16 26.68
N GLY A 824 32.19 -22.14 26.95
CA GLY A 824 31.61 -22.94 28.04
C GLY A 824 31.31 -22.23 29.36
N GLY A 825 30.01 -22.07 29.64
CA GLY A 825 29.54 -21.85 31.01
C GLY A 825 28.16 -21.19 31.09
N ILE A 826 27.09 -21.97 30.94
CA ILE A 826 25.77 -21.61 31.48
C ILE A 826 25.75 -22.05 32.95
N PRO A 827 25.50 -21.16 33.92
CA PRO A 827 24.82 -21.53 35.15
C PRO A 827 23.33 -21.23 35.00
N ALA A 828 22.54 -22.24 35.33
CA ALA A 828 21.09 -22.18 35.36
C ALA A 828 20.59 -21.47 36.63
N GLY A 829 19.58 -20.62 36.44
CA GLY A 829 18.41 -20.54 37.31
C GLY A 829 18.49 -19.64 38.53
N GLU A 830 18.00 -18.39 38.38
CA GLU A 830 17.17 -17.74 39.40
C GLU A 830 16.02 -16.98 38.73
N GLY A 831 14.90 -16.89 39.44
CA GLY A 831 13.56 -16.63 38.94
C GLY A 831 13.30 -15.27 38.29
N GLY A 832 12.16 -15.21 37.60
CA GLY A 832 11.68 -14.06 36.85
C GLY A 832 11.78 -12.74 37.61
N ARG A 833 12.69 -11.89 37.14
CA ARG A 833 12.49 -10.45 37.08
C ARG A 833 12.10 -10.14 35.64
N GLU A 834 11.05 -9.34 35.45
CA GLU A 834 10.94 -8.58 34.21
C GLU A 834 12.24 -7.80 34.06
N ASP A 835 13.05 -8.14 33.05
CA ASP A 835 14.22 -7.34 32.71
C ASP A 835 13.69 -5.96 32.30
N VAL A 836 13.75 -5.02 33.23
CA VAL A 836 13.49 -3.62 32.95
C VAL A 836 14.56 -3.22 31.94
N ILE A 837 14.19 -3.15 30.66
CA ILE A 837 15.06 -2.64 29.60
C ILE A 837 15.31 -1.18 29.93
N ASN A 838 16.43 -0.91 30.59
CA ASN A 838 16.82 0.44 30.98
C ASN A 838 17.78 1.01 29.93
N PHE A 839 17.46 2.20 29.44
CA PHE A 839 18.28 2.92 28.48
C PHE A 839 18.98 4.09 29.19
N SER A 840 20.26 4.29 28.93
CA SER A 840 20.97 5.50 29.39
C SER A 840 20.47 6.76 28.69
N ASP A 841 19.98 6.62 27.45
CA ASP A 841 19.72 7.71 26.52
C ASP A 841 18.25 7.83 26.08
N VAL A 842 17.36 7.03 26.66
CA VAL A 842 15.91 7.13 26.49
C VAL A 842 15.27 7.22 27.89
N PRO A 843 15.08 8.44 28.45
CA PRO A 843 14.41 8.64 29.73
C PRO A 843 13.02 8.01 29.82
N GLU A 844 12.49 7.81 31.03
CA GLU A 844 11.18 7.16 31.24
C GLU A 844 10.01 7.90 30.57
N ASP A 845 10.11 9.22 30.46
CA ASP A 845 9.13 10.12 29.86
C ASP A 845 9.39 10.41 28.37
N HIS A 846 10.38 9.76 27.74
CA HIS A 846 10.66 9.96 26.32
C HIS A 846 9.49 9.46 25.45
N TRP A 847 8.99 10.30 24.55
CA TRP A 847 7.78 10.06 23.75
C TRP A 847 7.77 8.71 22.99
N ALA A 848 8.92 8.28 22.47
CA ALA A 848 9.06 7.01 21.74
C ALA A 848 9.44 5.80 22.61
N ARG A 849 9.56 5.96 23.94
CA ARG A 849 10.09 4.90 24.83
C ARG A 849 9.27 3.61 24.71
N SER A 850 7.96 3.71 24.72
CA SER A 850 7.05 2.57 24.58
C SER A 850 7.24 1.82 23.25
N ASP A 851 7.37 2.56 22.15
CA ASP A 851 7.58 2.01 20.81
C ASP A 851 8.95 1.30 20.70
N ILE A 852 9.98 1.94 21.25
CA ILE A 852 11.36 1.43 21.31
C ILE A 852 11.42 0.12 22.11
N VAL A 853 10.89 0.13 23.34
CA VAL A 853 10.81 -1.06 24.21
C VAL A 853 10.05 -2.18 23.47
N ALA A 854 8.91 -1.87 22.86
CA ALA A 854 8.09 -2.85 22.19
C ALA A 854 8.79 -3.54 21.00
N LEU A 855 9.60 -2.82 20.22
CA LEU A 855 10.35 -3.41 19.12
C LEU A 855 11.59 -4.18 19.60
N ILE A 856 12.25 -3.73 20.68
CA ILE A 856 13.40 -4.42 21.27
C ILE A 856 12.96 -5.73 21.91
N SER A 857 11.88 -5.73 22.70
CA SER A 857 11.35 -6.94 23.35
C SER A 857 10.91 -8.01 22.35
N ARG A 858 10.65 -7.62 21.08
CA ARG A 858 10.33 -8.53 19.97
C ARG A 858 11.57 -8.94 19.15
N GLY A 859 12.76 -8.47 19.51
CA GLY A 859 14.01 -8.71 18.78
C GLY A 859 14.09 -8.00 17.43
N LEU A 860 13.22 -7.03 17.15
CA LEU A 860 13.08 -6.41 15.84
C LEU A 860 14.04 -5.22 15.65
N PHE A 861 14.27 -4.42 16.70
CA PHE A 861 15.07 -3.20 16.61
C PHE A 861 16.07 -3.03 17.76
N PRO A 862 17.18 -3.78 17.77
CA PRO A 862 18.07 -3.87 18.92
C PRO A 862 18.75 -2.54 19.30
N ALA A 863 18.98 -2.37 20.60
CA ALA A 863 19.86 -1.36 21.19
C ALA A 863 21.31 -1.89 21.28
N ALA A 864 22.29 -0.99 21.28
CA ALA A 864 23.70 -1.35 21.39
C ALA A 864 24.20 -0.94 22.78
N GLN A 865 24.68 -1.90 23.58
CA GLN A 865 25.32 -1.65 24.88
C GLN A 865 24.49 -0.82 25.88
N GLY A 866 23.16 -0.94 25.85
CA GLY A 866 22.25 -0.18 26.73
C GLY A 866 21.83 1.18 26.19
N GLU A 867 22.27 1.57 24.99
CA GLU A 867 21.90 2.82 24.33
C GLU A 867 21.10 2.56 23.04
N PHE A 868 20.05 3.34 22.80
CA PHE A 868 19.21 3.21 21.60
C PHE A 868 19.55 4.22 20.50
N PHE A 869 20.17 5.34 20.85
CA PHE A 869 20.45 6.52 20.04
C PHE A 869 19.21 7.10 19.37
N PRO A 870 18.19 7.57 20.13
CA PRO A 870 16.86 7.90 19.61
C PRO A 870 16.87 9.01 18.54
N THR A 871 17.78 9.98 18.65
CA THR A 871 17.89 11.13 17.74
C THR A 871 18.82 10.90 16.55
N ARG A 872 19.59 9.79 16.53
CA ARG A 872 20.53 9.49 15.45
C ARG A 872 19.75 9.16 14.16
N PRO A 873 20.17 9.68 12.99
CA PRO A 873 19.62 9.25 11.71
C PRO A 873 19.73 7.74 11.49
N LEU A 874 18.64 7.14 11.03
CA LEU A 874 18.59 5.73 10.66
C LEU A 874 19.27 5.54 9.30
N THR A 875 20.15 4.54 9.21
CA THR A 875 20.76 4.18 7.92
C THR A 875 19.86 3.24 7.11
N ARG A 876 20.04 3.24 5.78
CA ARG A 876 19.32 2.33 4.88
C ARG A 876 19.53 0.85 5.22
N GLY A 877 20.73 0.48 5.65
CA GLY A 877 21.05 -0.88 6.09
C GLY A 877 20.32 -1.29 7.37
N GLU A 878 20.20 -0.38 8.34
CA GLU A 878 19.42 -0.61 9.56
C GLU A 878 17.92 -0.73 9.27
N LEU A 879 17.40 0.09 8.36
CA LEU A 879 16.00 -0.02 7.91
C LEU A 879 15.75 -1.36 7.20
N ALA A 880 16.66 -1.80 6.34
CA ALA A 880 16.57 -3.10 5.69
C ALA A 880 16.56 -4.24 6.73
N ALA A 881 17.43 -4.19 7.74
CA ALA A 881 17.46 -5.19 8.81
C ALA A 881 16.16 -5.21 9.64
N LEU A 882 15.55 -4.04 9.90
CA LEU A 882 14.27 -3.96 10.59
C LEU A 882 13.14 -4.60 9.75
N VAL A 883 13.05 -4.25 8.47
CA VAL A 883 12.04 -4.77 7.54
C VAL A 883 12.19 -6.28 7.34
N ASP A 884 13.41 -6.76 7.16
CA ASP A 884 13.73 -8.18 7.02
C ASP A 884 13.23 -9.01 8.21
N ARG A 885 13.45 -8.52 9.44
CA ARG A 885 12.95 -9.17 10.66
C ARG A 885 11.44 -9.09 10.78
N ILE A 886 10.82 -7.97 10.42
CA ILE A 886 9.36 -7.78 10.45
C ILE A 886 8.65 -8.74 9.49
N LEU A 887 9.23 -8.99 8.32
CA LEU A 887 8.64 -9.83 7.29
C LEU A 887 9.08 -11.30 7.36
N MET A 888 10.08 -11.61 8.19
CA MET A 888 10.68 -12.94 8.28
C MET A 888 11.04 -13.49 6.89
N LEU A 889 11.70 -12.66 6.07
CA LEU A 889 11.98 -13.02 4.68
C LEU A 889 12.81 -14.31 4.61
N PRO A 890 12.45 -15.28 3.74
CA PRO A 890 13.18 -16.53 3.65
C PRO A 890 14.61 -16.28 3.16
N PRO A 891 15.58 -17.13 3.56
CA PRO A 891 16.91 -17.10 2.98
C PRO A 891 16.80 -17.33 1.46
N GLY A 892 17.13 -16.31 0.68
CA GLY A 892 17.14 -16.35 -0.79
C GLY A 892 18.54 -16.69 -1.33
N PRO A 893 18.65 -17.04 -2.63
CA PRO A 893 19.95 -17.21 -3.28
C PRO A 893 20.75 -15.91 -3.11
N GLN A 894 22.01 -16.03 -2.69
CA GLN A 894 22.96 -14.92 -2.68
C GLN A 894 23.14 -14.48 -4.15
N GLY A 895 22.36 -13.48 -4.57
CA GLY A 895 22.46 -12.93 -5.91
C GLY A 895 23.73 -12.12 -6.04
N ASP A 896 24.43 -12.28 -7.16
CA ASP A 896 25.52 -11.43 -7.62
C ASP A 896 25.01 -10.01 -7.92
N SER A 897 24.52 -9.27 -6.92
CA SER A 897 24.48 -7.83 -7.03
C SER A 897 25.92 -7.35 -7.16
N LYS A 898 26.24 -6.57 -8.19
CA LYS A 898 27.53 -5.87 -8.38
C LYS A 898 27.87 -4.87 -7.27
N GLU A 899 27.15 -4.93 -6.15
CA GLU A 899 27.18 -4.01 -5.05
C GLU A 899 27.48 -4.81 -3.78
N GLU A 900 28.72 -4.78 -3.30
CA GLU A 900 28.95 -4.88 -1.86
C GLU A 900 30.28 -4.21 -1.49
N PRO A 901 30.41 -3.78 -0.23
CA PRO A 901 31.58 -4.25 0.50
C PRO A 901 31.20 -5.15 1.69
N PRO A 902 32.01 -6.19 1.96
CA PRO A 902 31.98 -6.97 3.18
C PRO A 902 32.44 -6.08 4.35
N ALA A 903 31.48 -5.57 5.13
CA ALA A 903 31.70 -4.94 6.44
C ALA A 903 30.40 -4.38 7.07
N SER A 904 29.27 -4.35 6.35
CA SER A 904 27.99 -4.01 6.98
C SER A 904 27.47 -5.23 7.74
N PRO A 905 27.15 -5.14 9.05
CA PRO A 905 26.50 -6.22 9.79
C PRO A 905 25.11 -6.59 9.22
N PHE A 906 24.62 -5.87 8.19
CA PHE A 906 23.29 -6.03 7.60
C PHE A 906 23.28 -6.60 6.16
N GLY A 907 24.41 -7.04 5.60
CA GLY A 907 24.52 -7.46 4.19
C GLY A 907 23.46 -8.50 3.76
N GLY A 908 23.23 -9.52 4.58
CA GLY A 908 22.20 -10.52 4.31
C GLY A 908 20.76 -9.97 4.28
N ALA A 909 20.45 -8.99 5.13
CA ALA A 909 19.13 -8.35 5.16
C ALA A 909 18.93 -7.44 3.94
N VAL A 910 19.97 -6.71 3.52
CA VAL A 910 19.95 -5.87 2.32
C VAL A 910 19.62 -6.70 1.08
N ALA A 911 20.29 -7.84 0.90
CA ALA A 911 20.05 -8.72 -0.25
C ALA A 911 18.60 -9.24 -0.29
N ARG A 912 18.05 -9.68 0.85
CA ARG A 912 16.67 -10.19 0.93
C ARG A 912 15.63 -9.11 0.67
N VAL A 913 15.79 -7.94 1.29
CA VAL A 913 14.83 -6.84 1.13
C VAL A 913 14.88 -6.27 -0.30
N ALA A 914 16.07 -6.21 -0.92
CA ALA A 914 16.21 -5.83 -2.32
C ALA A 914 15.54 -6.84 -3.26
N ALA A 915 15.80 -8.14 -3.09
CA ALA A 915 15.16 -9.20 -3.87
C ALA A 915 13.63 -9.23 -3.73
N SER A 916 13.11 -8.83 -2.57
CA SER A 916 11.66 -8.75 -2.31
C SER A 916 10.96 -7.56 -3.00
N GLY A 917 11.72 -6.64 -3.59
CA GLY A 917 11.23 -5.42 -4.26
C GLY A 917 10.79 -4.30 -3.30
N ILE A 918 11.10 -4.41 -2.01
CA ILE A 918 10.66 -3.44 -0.99
C ILE A 918 11.59 -2.22 -0.96
N MET A 919 12.91 -2.47 -0.96
CA MET A 919 13.95 -1.44 -1.08
C MET A 919 14.75 -1.67 -2.35
N VAL A 920 14.50 -0.86 -3.38
CA VAL A 920 15.29 -0.88 -4.62
C VAL A 920 16.47 0.08 -4.46
N GLY A 921 17.61 -0.24 -5.08
CA GLY A 921 18.78 0.67 -5.15
C GLY A 921 18.46 1.95 -5.91
N TYR A 922 19.39 2.90 -5.90
CA TYR A 922 19.32 4.13 -6.69
C TYR A 922 19.53 3.83 -8.19
N GLU A 923 19.22 4.80 -9.06
CA GLU A 923 19.33 4.67 -10.52
C GLU A 923 20.74 4.28 -11.00
N ASP A 924 21.77 4.58 -10.20
CA ASP A 924 23.17 4.21 -10.46
C ASP A 924 23.50 2.74 -10.13
N GLY A 925 22.51 1.96 -9.68
CA GLY A 925 22.71 0.59 -9.21
C GLY A 925 23.56 0.59 -7.94
N SER A 926 23.23 1.43 -6.95
CA SER A 926 23.80 1.39 -5.61
C SER A 926 22.72 1.35 -4.52
N PHE A 927 22.91 0.54 -3.47
CA PHE A 927 21.97 0.43 -2.35
C PHE A 927 22.29 1.44 -1.25
N ARG A 928 23.56 1.84 -1.13
CA ARG A 928 24.08 2.82 -0.16
C ARG A 928 23.67 2.51 1.30
N ALA A 929 23.99 1.32 1.78
CA ALA A 929 23.54 0.84 3.11
C ALA A 929 23.94 1.75 4.29
N GLY A 930 25.06 2.45 4.21
CA GLY A 930 25.52 3.38 5.26
C GLY A 930 24.89 4.78 5.19
N SER A 931 24.14 5.10 4.13
CA SER A 931 23.52 6.42 3.98
C SER A 931 22.26 6.56 4.86
N PRO A 932 22.01 7.75 5.44
CA PRO A 932 20.74 8.04 6.10
C PRO A 932 19.55 7.84 5.16
N VAL A 933 18.42 7.38 5.69
CA VAL A 933 17.16 7.29 4.96
C VAL A 933 16.34 8.56 5.18
N SER A 934 15.82 9.14 4.09
CA SER A 934 14.90 10.27 4.19
C SER A 934 13.49 9.83 4.60
N ARG A 935 12.69 10.75 5.14
CA ARG A 935 11.31 10.46 5.55
C ARG A 935 10.43 9.96 4.40
N GLN A 936 10.56 10.51 3.20
CA GLN A 936 9.82 10.04 2.02
C GLN A 936 10.25 8.63 1.56
N GLU A 937 11.55 8.30 1.67
CA GLU A 937 12.03 6.94 1.37
C GLU A 937 11.52 5.94 2.40
N ALA A 938 11.54 6.30 3.69
CA ALA A 938 11.01 5.45 4.74
C ALA A 938 9.50 5.22 4.60
N ALA A 939 8.72 6.23 4.18
CA ALA A 939 7.30 6.09 3.88
C ALA A 939 7.02 5.07 2.75
N ALA A 940 7.79 5.15 1.66
CA ALA A 940 7.72 4.18 0.57
C ALA A 940 8.05 2.75 1.02
N VAL A 941 9.06 2.59 1.87
CA VAL A 941 9.42 1.28 2.44
C VAL A 941 8.33 0.77 3.38
N LEU A 942 7.77 1.63 4.23
CA LEU A 942 6.69 1.30 5.16
C LEU A 942 5.44 0.83 4.42
N SER A 943 5.03 1.56 3.36
CA SER A 943 3.92 1.22 2.46
C SER A 943 4.08 -0.16 1.83
N ARG A 944 5.24 -0.42 1.22
CA ARG A 944 5.53 -1.72 0.58
C ARG A 944 5.60 -2.86 1.59
N THR A 945 6.15 -2.60 2.78
CA THR A 945 6.19 -3.57 3.88
C THR A 945 4.78 -3.93 4.33
N ALA A 946 3.89 -2.94 4.48
CA ALA A 946 2.49 -3.17 4.85
C ALA A 946 1.73 -4.00 3.80
N ARG A 947 1.93 -3.68 2.51
CA ARG A 947 1.37 -4.46 1.39
C ARG A 947 1.83 -5.92 1.42
N LYS A 948 3.11 -6.17 1.72
CA LYS A 948 3.66 -7.52 1.86
C LYS A 948 3.10 -8.28 3.07
N ARG A 949 2.63 -7.58 4.11
CA ARG A 949 1.88 -8.17 5.24
C ARG A 949 0.38 -8.32 4.97
N GLY A 950 -0.09 -8.05 3.75
CA GLY A 950 -1.48 -8.26 3.36
C GLY A 950 -2.44 -7.12 3.71
N MET A 951 -1.93 -5.93 4.09
CA MET A 951 -2.78 -4.74 4.15
C MET A 951 -3.20 -4.33 2.73
N ASN A 952 -4.50 -4.32 2.47
CA ASN A 952 -5.08 -3.79 1.24
C ASN A 952 -5.11 -2.25 1.30
N HIS A 953 -5.04 -1.62 0.12
CA HIS A 953 -5.18 -0.17 -0.08
C HIS A 953 -6.66 0.27 0.13
N GLN A 954 -7.22 -0.02 1.29
CA GLN A 954 -8.50 0.53 1.76
C GLN A 954 -8.12 1.75 2.61
N GLY A 955 -8.17 2.93 2.01
CA GLY A 955 -7.79 4.17 2.69
C GLY A 955 -8.64 4.38 3.96
N GLY A 956 -7.97 4.59 5.10
CA GLY A 956 -8.62 5.14 6.27
C GLY A 956 -9.26 6.49 5.90
N ARG A 957 -10.49 6.72 6.36
CA ARG A 957 -11.23 7.97 6.15
C ARG A 957 -10.58 9.07 7.01
N GLY A 958 -9.62 9.78 6.42
CA GLY A 958 -9.01 10.98 6.98
C GLY A 958 -7.93 11.45 6.02
N VAL A 959 -8.14 12.56 5.32
CA VAL A 959 -7.14 13.14 4.43
C VAL A 959 -6.14 13.89 5.31
N ILE A 960 -5.04 13.23 5.69
CA ILE A 960 -3.94 13.93 6.37
C ILE A 960 -3.15 14.67 5.29
N THR A 961 -3.23 16.00 5.25
CA THR A 961 -2.40 16.85 4.38
C THR A 961 -1.22 17.41 5.17
N PHE A 962 -0.06 17.52 4.51
CA PHE A 962 1.11 18.23 5.04
C PHE A 962 1.34 19.50 4.24
N THR A 963 1.81 20.56 4.89
CA THR A 963 2.00 21.88 4.25
C THR A 963 3.12 21.90 3.21
N ASP A 964 4.00 20.88 3.21
CA ASP A 964 5.17 20.73 2.34
C ASP A 964 5.08 19.50 1.43
N LEU A 965 3.85 19.05 1.11
CA LEU A 965 3.61 17.91 0.21
C LEU A 965 4.22 18.11 -1.18
N GLU A 966 4.35 19.35 -1.64
CA GLU A 966 5.00 19.72 -2.91
C GLU A 966 6.51 19.41 -2.95
N GLU A 967 7.16 19.26 -1.80
CA GLU A 967 8.57 18.89 -1.72
C GLU A 967 8.80 17.36 -1.85
N VAL A 968 7.72 16.58 -1.71
CA VAL A 968 7.74 15.11 -1.85
C VAL A 968 8.01 14.76 -3.30
N ALA A 969 8.97 13.87 -3.54
CA ALA A 969 9.24 13.39 -4.88
C ALA A 969 8.02 12.64 -5.45
N ALA A 970 7.73 12.84 -6.75
CA ALA A 970 6.55 12.25 -7.41
C ALA A 970 6.44 10.72 -7.23
N TRP A 971 7.58 10.01 -7.15
CA TRP A 971 7.61 8.56 -6.92
C TRP A 971 7.21 8.14 -5.50
N ALA A 972 7.34 9.03 -4.51
CA ALA A 972 7.04 8.78 -3.10
C ALA A 972 5.65 9.30 -2.71
N TYR A 973 5.07 10.19 -3.52
CA TYR A 973 3.85 10.94 -3.19
C TYR A 973 2.68 10.04 -2.79
N GLY A 974 2.38 9.02 -3.60
CA GLY A 974 1.31 8.06 -3.31
C GLY A 974 1.57 7.24 -2.04
N ASP A 975 2.81 6.81 -1.81
CA ASP A 975 3.19 6.05 -0.62
C ASP A 975 3.11 6.89 0.67
N VAL A 976 3.50 8.17 0.60
CA VAL A 976 3.41 9.12 1.73
C VAL A 976 1.95 9.37 2.10
N LEU A 977 1.10 9.68 1.11
CA LEU A 977 -0.32 9.89 1.36
C LEU A 977 -1.00 8.64 1.91
N TRP A 978 -0.69 7.47 1.34
CA TRP A 978 -1.23 6.22 1.84
C TRP A 978 -0.83 5.95 3.28
N ALA A 979 0.47 6.06 3.60
CA ALA A 979 0.97 5.80 4.95
C ALA A 979 0.40 6.79 5.99
N ALA A 980 0.18 8.04 5.60
CA ALA A 980 -0.47 9.04 6.44
C ALA A 980 -1.95 8.69 6.67
N ASN A 981 -2.71 8.40 5.60
CA ASN A 981 -4.13 8.03 5.69
C ASN A 981 -4.36 6.69 6.42
N ALA A 982 -3.37 5.79 6.39
CA ALA A 982 -3.39 4.55 7.17
C ALA A 982 -3.07 4.76 8.66
N GLY A 983 -2.80 5.99 9.11
CA GLY A 983 -2.40 6.31 10.49
C GLY A 983 -1.02 5.79 10.87
N LEU A 984 -0.25 5.28 9.90
CA LEU A 984 1.10 4.75 10.11
C LEU A 984 2.12 5.87 10.25
N LEU A 985 1.88 6.97 9.53
CA LEU A 985 2.77 8.11 9.40
C LEU A 985 2.09 9.39 9.89
N GLN A 986 2.82 10.19 10.65
CA GLN A 986 2.35 11.49 11.14
C GLN A 986 3.37 12.58 10.78
N GLY A 987 2.87 13.79 10.56
CA GLY A 987 3.67 14.99 10.35
C GLY A 987 4.19 15.55 11.66
N TYR A 988 4.93 16.64 11.58
CA TYR A 988 5.38 17.41 12.73
C TYR A 988 4.25 18.34 13.23
N PRO A 989 4.32 18.81 14.49
CA PRO A 989 3.32 19.73 15.06
C PRO A 989 3.15 21.05 14.29
N ASP A 990 4.13 21.42 13.46
CA ASP A 990 4.09 22.60 12.58
C ASP A 990 3.34 22.35 11.26
N GLY A 991 2.75 21.17 11.08
CA GLY A 991 2.01 20.79 9.87
C GLY A 991 2.89 20.25 8.73
N THR A 992 4.21 20.16 8.91
CA THR A 992 5.14 19.70 7.88
C THR A 992 5.38 18.18 7.92
N PHE A 993 5.71 17.58 6.78
CA PHE A 993 6.19 16.19 6.67
C PHE A 993 7.71 16.10 6.67
N ARG A 994 8.38 17.11 6.11
CA ARG A 994 9.82 17.21 5.87
C ARG A 994 10.36 16.05 5.04
N PRO A 995 9.92 15.89 3.77
CA PRO A 995 10.17 14.68 2.97
C PRO A 995 11.64 14.32 2.79
N ARG A 996 12.51 15.34 2.71
CA ARG A 996 13.96 15.17 2.47
C ARG A 996 14.78 15.08 3.76
N SER A 997 14.19 15.33 4.92
CA SER A 997 14.89 15.23 6.20
C SER A 997 15.21 13.77 6.52
N PRO A 998 16.38 13.47 7.14
CA PRO A 998 16.69 12.14 7.64
C PRO A 998 15.68 11.69 8.70
N LEU A 999 15.26 10.43 8.64
CA LEU A 999 14.43 9.80 9.67
C LEU A 999 15.30 9.36 10.85
N SER A 1000 14.93 9.74 12.07
CA SER A 1000 15.62 9.28 13.29
C SER A 1000 15.24 7.85 13.68
N ARG A 1001 16.06 7.21 14.52
CA ARG A 1001 15.76 5.86 15.06
C ARG A 1001 14.49 5.83 15.89
N ALA A 1002 14.20 6.86 16.69
CA ALA A 1002 12.96 6.94 17.47
C ALA A 1002 11.73 7.06 16.57
N GLU A 1003 11.79 7.87 15.52
CA GLU A 1003 10.69 7.98 14.54
C GLU A 1003 10.47 6.68 13.78
N ALA A 1004 11.53 6.00 13.37
CA ALA A 1004 11.41 4.69 12.74
C ALA A 1004 10.76 3.66 13.69
N ALA A 1005 11.11 3.69 14.98
CA ALA A 1005 10.49 2.82 15.97
C ALA A 1005 8.98 3.06 16.05
N ALA A 1006 8.55 4.32 16.12
CA ALA A 1006 7.14 4.68 16.14
C ALA A 1006 6.38 4.25 14.87
N LEU A 1007 6.94 4.50 13.68
CA LEU A 1007 6.31 4.14 12.39
C LEU A 1007 6.08 2.62 12.28
N PHE A 1008 7.13 1.82 12.54
CA PHE A 1008 7.05 0.37 12.40
C PHE A 1008 6.33 -0.30 13.56
N ARG A 1009 6.27 0.32 14.75
CA ARG A 1009 5.40 -0.13 15.84
C ARG A 1009 3.92 -0.04 15.47
N ARG A 1010 3.50 1.09 14.89
CA ARG A 1010 2.12 1.28 14.38
C ARG A 1010 1.79 0.27 13.28
N LEU A 1011 2.74 -0.02 12.39
CA LEU A 1011 2.56 -1.06 11.38
C LEU A 1011 2.26 -2.43 11.99
N LEU A 1012 2.97 -2.79 13.06
CA LEU A 1012 2.74 -4.06 13.74
C LEU A 1012 1.38 -4.08 14.46
N ASP A 1013 0.95 -2.97 15.06
CA ASP A 1013 -0.39 -2.88 15.68
C ASP A 1013 -1.52 -3.08 14.68
N LEU A 1014 -1.41 -2.48 13.49
CA LEU A 1014 -2.45 -2.56 12.46
C LEU A 1014 -2.50 -3.91 11.71
N THR A 1015 -1.46 -4.75 11.82
CA THR A 1015 -1.40 -6.06 11.14
C THR A 1015 -1.63 -7.27 12.05
N LEU A 1016 -1.93 -7.06 13.34
CA LEU A 1016 -2.21 -8.15 14.28
C LEU A 1016 -3.73 -8.24 14.53
N PRO A 1017 -4.37 -9.41 14.34
CA PRO A 1017 -5.79 -9.57 14.64
C PRO A 1017 -6.07 -9.34 16.13
N ALA A 1018 -7.10 -8.55 16.42
CA ALA A 1018 -7.64 -8.34 17.77
C ALA A 1018 -8.43 -9.57 18.25
N GLU A 1019 -7.77 -10.72 18.40
CA GLU A 1019 -8.18 -11.84 19.26
C GLU A 1019 -7.01 -12.83 19.35
N GLN A 1020 -6.01 -12.51 20.16
CA GLN A 1020 -5.38 -13.48 21.07
C GLN A 1020 -4.89 -12.70 22.29
N GLY A 1021 -5.60 -12.85 23.40
CA GLY A 1021 -5.02 -12.57 24.71
C GLY A 1021 -3.80 -13.48 24.88
N PHE A 1022 -2.62 -12.97 24.55
CA PHE A 1022 -1.38 -13.59 24.97
C PHE A 1022 -1.27 -13.35 26.48
N ASN A 1023 -1.64 -14.36 27.25
CA ASN A 1023 -1.26 -14.45 28.65
C ASN A 1023 0.26 -14.23 28.75
N VAL A 1024 0.64 -13.20 29.50
CA VAL A 1024 2.01 -13.01 29.99
C VAL A 1024 2.30 -14.20 30.92
N GLY A 1025 2.74 -15.32 30.34
CA GLY A 1025 2.88 -16.57 31.09
C GLY A 1025 3.27 -17.83 30.33
N GLN A 1026 3.36 -17.83 28.99
CA GLN A 1026 3.89 -18.99 28.27
C GLN A 1026 4.86 -18.55 27.16
N VAL A 1027 6.15 -18.76 27.43
CA VAL A 1027 7.23 -18.73 26.44
C VAL A 1027 7.06 -19.96 25.53
N PRO A 1028 6.78 -19.81 24.22
CA PRO A 1028 6.90 -20.93 23.29
C PRO A 1028 8.39 -21.26 23.18
N GLY A 1029 8.73 -22.51 23.49
CA GLY A 1029 10.09 -23.00 23.53
C GLY A 1029 10.83 -22.81 22.19
N ARG A 1030 12.16 -22.68 22.33
CA ARG A 1030 13.18 -22.84 21.29
C ARG A 1030 12.67 -23.69 20.12
N LEU A 1031 12.55 -23.07 18.94
CA LEU A 1031 12.64 -23.82 17.71
C LEU A 1031 14.12 -23.97 17.31
N PRO A 1032 14.52 -25.15 16.82
CA PRO A 1032 15.91 -25.58 16.68
C PRO A 1032 16.57 -24.92 15.46
N GLY A 1033 17.88 -24.67 15.54
CA GLY A 1033 18.73 -24.47 14.36
C GLY A 1033 19.60 -25.71 14.12
N PRO A 1034 20.33 -25.79 12.99
CA PRO A 1034 20.19 -25.06 11.72
C PRO A 1034 19.21 -25.73 10.74
#